data_AF-A0A0S4L8K1-F1
#
_entry.id   AF-A0A0S4L8K1-F1
#
_cell.length_a   1.000
_cell.length_b   1.000
_cell.length_c   1.000
_cell.angle_alpha   90.00
_cell.angle_beta   90.00
_cell.angle_gamma   90.00
#
_symmetry.space_group_name_H-M   'P 1'
#
loop_
_entity.id
_entity.type
_entity.pdbx_description
1 polymer ?
#
loop_
_entity_poly.entity_id
_entity_poly.type
_entity_poly.pdbx_seq_one_letter_code
_entity_poly.pdbx_strand_id
1 'polypeptide(L)'
;MFNCTEPCACSALIAPQRNHYFYGKLLDERSLLDEQRYLNQKRWMLNRLSLGKGVLCGLTVTWSDDRIGISPGVAIDGCGREIVVPEPVTINPWQTTDDRGLWVPSPLPSGGIHEVYLCLAYVECPTDFTPVLVTDCDTVNGMAPSTIVEKYAFLVKEVASGAPQSLPPALDEKLCAALSGPDAETKREEVSAVLAKRACADGESTPCVVIVSKVTLTDGKITAVDVCGARPMAYSNPALFEMMLCRSGGGAAGPKEDTGPGIDRVTVTPLDCKADPTAAIDDTSEQDTRILALGIPRGCDGADGKDGLGLHSDLPKILDIGWTHDALYDYLARLPGNPPSYEWSFVKPFRDDTNTRFLTVADDQPLLIDRIIKGENAPPFTIYFNRKLAGIDPQTLTVRFKLPLVKVVSASPLVVEPLGVYFEFEIYGDILSVDVPAGVAPAPTTPHTGERYPYAASFIPHQNFYSFLPILLYLGQIGTFQKKLAPPTFSLCLKGDFVWAPGENNAFDEKAVLDADNIGARVGLNMARLPPVRGGKNPSGNLTQGGDFESWFRLQLGRLPIDDPAAGASPVLGSHMMNAIKTQGMNLSAMPVSVNLASMSELTDAGLTKAQATAIIRERQQGWFSNHQDILKRAKLSDAVVRKMQSKIIAL
;
A
#
# COMPACT_ATOMS: atom_id res chain seq x y z
N MET A 1 4.93 -11.49 -43.29
CA MET A 1 3.65 -11.37 -42.58
C MET A 1 3.28 -12.74 -42.07
N PHE A 2 3.22 -12.91 -40.75
CA PHE A 2 2.73 -14.14 -40.14
C PHE A 2 1.19 -14.12 -40.20
N ASN A 3 0.59 -15.20 -40.67
CA ASN A 3 -0.86 -15.28 -40.89
C ASN A 3 -1.52 -15.51 -39.52
N CYS A 4 -2.06 -14.45 -38.91
CA CYS A 4 -2.74 -14.53 -37.60
C CYS A 4 -4.19 -15.01 -37.81
N THR A 5 -4.66 -15.94 -36.99
CA THR A 5 -5.98 -16.58 -37.11
C THR A 5 -7.10 -15.71 -36.56
N GLU A 6 -8.33 -15.96 -37.02
CA GLU A 6 -9.52 -15.20 -36.66
C GLU A 6 -9.82 -15.27 -35.15
N PRO A 7 -10.25 -14.15 -34.53
CA PRO A 7 -10.71 -14.16 -33.16
C PRO A 7 -11.97 -15.01 -32.98
N CYS A 8 -12.01 -15.82 -31.91
CA CYS A 8 -13.23 -16.51 -31.46
C CYS A 8 -14.40 -15.52 -31.35
N ALA A 9 -15.54 -15.86 -31.95
CA ALA A 9 -16.78 -15.11 -31.80
C ALA A 9 -17.16 -14.96 -30.32
N CYS A 10 -17.59 -13.76 -29.95
CA CYS A 10 -17.83 -13.41 -28.56
C CYS A 10 -19.13 -14.02 -28.08
N SER A 11 -19.01 -15.09 -27.30
CA SER A 11 -20.15 -15.90 -26.89
C SER A 11 -20.96 -15.26 -25.76
N ALA A 12 -22.16 -15.84 -25.56
CA ALA A 12 -23.07 -15.59 -24.45
C ALA A 12 -22.38 -15.78 -23.09
N LEU A 13 -23.04 -15.41 -21.99
CA LEU A 13 -22.55 -15.68 -20.65
C LEU A 13 -22.33 -17.20 -20.45
N ILE A 14 -21.09 -17.60 -20.20
CA ILE A 14 -20.72 -18.99 -19.90
C ILE A 14 -20.23 -19.05 -18.46
N ALA A 15 -20.73 -20.03 -17.70
CA ALA A 15 -20.26 -20.27 -16.34
C ALA A 15 -18.77 -20.68 -16.37
N PRO A 16 -17.89 -19.98 -15.64
CA PRO A 16 -16.46 -20.23 -15.72
C PRO A 16 -16.14 -21.60 -15.09
N GLN A 17 -15.38 -22.42 -15.82
CA GLN A 17 -14.93 -23.73 -15.38
C GLN A 17 -13.44 -23.67 -15.08
N ARG A 18 -13.00 -24.17 -13.93
CA ARG A 18 -11.60 -24.17 -13.51
C ARG A 18 -11.06 -25.56 -13.27
N ASN A 19 -9.76 -25.75 -13.46
CA ASN A 19 -9.12 -27.01 -13.18
C ASN A 19 -9.15 -27.31 -11.66
N HIS A 20 -9.67 -28.48 -11.28
CA HIS A 20 -9.64 -28.95 -9.89
C HIS A 20 -8.39 -29.81 -9.66
N TYR A 21 -7.42 -29.28 -8.91
CA TYR A 21 -6.19 -29.98 -8.55
C TYR A 21 -6.42 -30.95 -7.39
N PHE A 22 -5.93 -32.18 -7.55
CA PHE A 22 -5.90 -33.19 -6.50
C PHE A 22 -4.64 -34.04 -6.63
N TYR A 23 -4.24 -34.70 -5.54
CA TYR A 23 -3.03 -35.51 -5.51
C TYR A 23 -3.10 -36.67 -6.52
N GLY A 24 -2.08 -36.81 -7.36
CA GLY A 24 -2.02 -37.84 -8.41
C GLY A 24 -2.78 -37.50 -9.70
N LYS A 25 -3.36 -36.30 -9.83
CA LYS A 25 -3.99 -35.87 -11.08
C LYS A 25 -2.94 -35.71 -12.19
N LEU A 26 -3.15 -36.36 -13.33
CA LEU A 26 -2.38 -36.12 -14.55
C LEU A 26 -2.80 -34.77 -15.16
N LEU A 27 -1.82 -33.91 -15.46
CA LEU A 27 -2.02 -32.67 -16.18
C LEU A 27 -1.58 -32.84 -17.63
N ASP A 28 -2.50 -32.59 -18.54
CA ASP A 28 -2.27 -32.61 -19.99
C ASP A 28 -2.47 -31.20 -20.59
N GLU A 29 -2.25 -31.09 -21.90
CA GLU A 29 -2.45 -29.83 -22.66
C GLU A 29 -3.85 -29.26 -22.41
N ARG A 30 -4.89 -30.09 -22.49
CA ARG A 30 -6.27 -29.67 -22.26
C ARG A 30 -6.46 -29.05 -20.87
N SER A 31 -5.89 -29.67 -19.83
CA SER A 31 -5.97 -29.17 -18.45
C SER A 31 -5.35 -27.77 -18.32
N LEU A 32 -4.26 -27.49 -19.04
CA LEU A 32 -3.59 -26.19 -19.04
C LEU A 32 -4.30 -25.15 -19.91
N LEU A 33 -4.88 -25.57 -21.03
CA LEU A 33 -5.72 -24.71 -21.88
C LEU A 33 -7.00 -24.30 -21.16
N ASP A 34 -7.63 -25.20 -20.41
CA ASP A 34 -8.81 -24.89 -19.62
C ASP A 34 -8.48 -23.87 -18.50
N GLU A 35 -7.28 -23.92 -17.91
CA GLU A 35 -6.81 -22.91 -16.95
C GLU A 35 -6.62 -21.53 -17.60
N GLN A 36 -5.99 -21.46 -18.78
CA GLN A 36 -5.84 -20.20 -19.53
C GLN A 36 -7.21 -19.62 -19.92
N ARG A 37 -8.10 -20.48 -20.42
CA ARG A 37 -9.46 -20.10 -20.79
C ARG A 37 -10.23 -19.56 -19.59
N TYR A 38 -10.13 -20.21 -18.42
CA TYR A 38 -10.78 -19.76 -17.19
C TYR A 38 -10.36 -18.33 -16.82
N LEU A 39 -9.06 -18.06 -16.80
CA LEU A 39 -8.52 -16.74 -16.45
C LEU A 39 -8.93 -15.68 -17.46
N ASN A 40 -8.74 -15.95 -18.75
CA ASN A 40 -9.05 -15.00 -19.82
C ASN A 40 -10.56 -14.71 -19.90
N GLN A 41 -11.41 -15.74 -19.88
CA GLN A 41 -12.86 -15.55 -19.92
C GLN A 41 -13.37 -14.77 -18.71
N LYS A 42 -12.84 -15.03 -17.50
CA LYS A 42 -13.24 -14.29 -16.30
C LYS A 42 -12.79 -12.83 -16.38
N ARG A 43 -11.56 -12.55 -16.84
CA ARG A 43 -11.02 -11.21 -17.04
C ARG A 43 -11.83 -10.44 -18.08
N TRP A 44 -12.03 -11.02 -19.26
CA TRP A 44 -12.81 -10.43 -20.35
C TRP A 44 -14.26 -10.19 -19.95
N MET A 45 -14.90 -11.13 -19.25
CA MET A 45 -16.26 -10.94 -18.73
C MET A 45 -16.34 -9.73 -17.78
N LEU A 46 -15.41 -9.61 -16.83
CA LEU A 46 -15.39 -8.49 -15.90
C LEU A 46 -15.17 -7.17 -16.62
N ASN A 47 -14.23 -7.11 -17.56
CA ASN A 47 -14.00 -5.92 -18.39
C ASN A 47 -15.25 -5.53 -19.18
N ARG A 48 -15.86 -6.50 -19.89
CA ARG A 48 -17.06 -6.27 -20.71
C ARG A 48 -18.24 -5.76 -19.90
N LEU A 49 -18.50 -6.36 -18.74
CA LEU A 49 -19.69 -6.06 -17.93
C LEU A 49 -19.51 -4.90 -16.95
N SER A 50 -18.28 -4.63 -16.49
CA SER A 50 -18.01 -3.59 -15.49
C SER A 50 -17.50 -2.29 -16.10
N LEU A 51 -16.57 -2.38 -17.06
CA LEU A 51 -15.95 -1.21 -17.71
C LEU A 51 -16.63 -0.86 -19.04
N GLY A 52 -17.01 -1.88 -19.81
CA GLY A 52 -17.54 -1.73 -21.16
C GLY A 52 -16.46 -1.61 -22.23
N LYS A 53 -16.90 -1.34 -23.46
CA LYS A 53 -16.07 -1.15 -24.66
C LYS A 53 -15.59 0.29 -24.73
N GLY A 54 -14.30 0.52 -25.00
CA GLY A 54 -13.76 1.85 -25.21
C GLY A 54 -12.25 1.99 -25.05
N VAL A 55 -11.74 3.18 -25.35
CA VAL A 55 -10.35 3.56 -25.03
C VAL A 55 -10.23 3.84 -23.53
N LEU A 56 -9.27 3.21 -22.87
CA LEU A 56 -8.97 3.43 -21.46
C LEU A 56 -8.01 4.62 -21.28
N CYS A 57 -6.93 4.64 -22.05
CA CYS A 57 -5.92 5.70 -21.99
C CYS A 57 -5.10 5.76 -23.29
N GLY A 58 -4.50 6.93 -23.55
CA GLY A 58 -3.64 7.14 -24.73
C GLY A 58 -4.42 7.07 -26.05
N LEU A 59 -3.80 6.47 -27.07
CA LEU A 59 -4.33 6.42 -28.44
C LEU A 59 -4.70 7.82 -28.96
N THR A 60 -3.83 8.80 -28.67
CA THR A 60 -3.97 10.17 -29.15
C THR A 60 -3.73 10.18 -30.65
N VAL A 61 -4.61 10.86 -31.37
CA VAL A 61 -4.59 10.92 -32.83
C VAL A 61 -3.96 12.23 -33.26
N THR A 62 -2.95 12.15 -34.11
CA THR A 62 -2.37 13.28 -34.84
C THR A 62 -2.44 12.98 -36.33
N TRP A 63 -2.36 13.99 -37.19
CA TRP A 63 -2.34 13.76 -38.64
C TRP A 63 -1.49 14.80 -39.37
N SER A 64 -0.99 14.40 -40.52
CA SER A 64 -0.34 15.24 -41.54
C SER A 64 -1.18 15.23 -42.82
N ASP A 65 -0.67 15.81 -43.91
CA ASP A 65 -1.34 15.81 -45.22
C ASP A 65 -1.73 14.40 -45.71
N ASP A 66 -0.98 13.35 -45.39
CA ASP A 66 -1.16 11.99 -45.95
C ASP A 66 -1.16 10.85 -44.93
N ARG A 67 -0.90 11.12 -43.64
CA ARG A 67 -0.76 10.10 -42.59
C ARG A 67 -1.51 10.44 -41.32
N ILE A 68 -1.90 9.38 -40.61
CA ILE A 68 -2.47 9.46 -39.26
C ILE A 68 -1.49 8.84 -38.28
N GLY A 69 -1.06 9.60 -37.27
CA GLY A 69 -0.27 9.12 -36.15
C GLY A 69 -1.16 8.73 -34.97
N ILE A 70 -0.86 7.61 -34.34
CA ILE A 70 -1.54 7.13 -33.14
C ILE A 70 -0.50 6.87 -32.06
N SER A 71 -0.65 7.52 -30.90
CA SER A 71 0.24 7.32 -29.76
C SER A 71 0.01 5.96 -29.09
N PRO A 72 0.95 5.47 -28.26
CA PRO A 72 0.71 4.33 -27.38
C PRO A 72 -0.55 4.51 -26.53
N GLY A 73 -1.16 3.39 -26.15
CA GLY A 73 -2.37 3.39 -25.32
C GLY A 73 -3.05 2.03 -25.24
N VAL A 74 -4.19 1.99 -24.55
CA VAL A 74 -4.92 0.76 -24.24
C VAL A 74 -6.40 0.96 -24.52
N ALA A 75 -7.04 -0.05 -25.10
CA ALA A 75 -8.48 -0.12 -25.31
C ALA A 75 -9.05 -1.47 -24.87
N ILE A 76 -10.36 -1.50 -24.64
CA ILE A 76 -11.15 -2.71 -24.41
C ILE A 76 -12.20 -2.82 -25.51
N ASP A 77 -12.28 -3.97 -26.18
CA ASP A 77 -13.28 -4.19 -27.21
C ASP A 77 -14.64 -4.68 -26.68
N GLY A 78 -15.59 -4.92 -27.60
CA GLY A 78 -16.94 -5.40 -27.26
C GLY A 78 -16.99 -6.75 -26.53
N CYS A 79 -15.87 -7.45 -26.46
CA CYS A 79 -15.74 -8.77 -25.83
C CYS A 79 -15.00 -8.71 -24.50
N GLY A 80 -14.51 -7.52 -24.12
CA GLY A 80 -13.74 -7.32 -22.91
C GLY A 80 -12.24 -7.61 -23.07
N ARG A 81 -11.75 -7.81 -24.29
CA ARG A 81 -10.34 -8.09 -24.56
C ARG A 81 -9.54 -6.81 -24.50
N GLU A 82 -8.43 -6.85 -23.79
CA GLU A 82 -7.49 -5.75 -23.70
C GLU A 82 -6.65 -5.67 -24.98
N ILE A 83 -6.58 -4.48 -25.58
CA ILE A 83 -5.78 -4.21 -26.77
C ILE A 83 -4.73 -3.17 -26.39
N VAL A 84 -3.46 -3.58 -26.40
CA VAL A 84 -2.32 -2.73 -26.03
C VAL A 84 -1.56 -2.30 -27.29
N VAL A 85 -1.43 -0.99 -27.48
CA VAL A 85 -0.56 -0.39 -28.49
C VAL A 85 0.67 0.17 -27.76
N PRO A 86 1.83 -0.53 -27.79
CA PRO A 86 2.97 -0.19 -26.96
C PRO A 86 3.84 0.94 -27.54
N GLU A 87 3.80 1.14 -28.86
CA GLU A 87 4.65 2.09 -29.59
C GLU A 87 3.80 2.97 -30.53
N PRO A 88 4.25 4.19 -30.88
CA PRO A 88 3.55 5.03 -31.84
C PRO A 88 3.43 4.36 -33.22
N VAL A 89 2.25 4.47 -33.84
CA VAL A 89 1.97 3.87 -35.17
C VAL A 89 1.54 4.95 -36.15
N THR A 90 2.05 4.86 -37.37
CA THR A 90 1.66 5.71 -38.49
C THR A 90 0.85 4.92 -39.50
N ILE A 91 -0.36 5.38 -39.81
CA ILE A 91 -1.32 4.73 -40.70
C ILE A 91 -1.46 5.54 -41.99
N ASN A 92 -1.53 4.84 -43.13
CA ASN A 92 -1.95 5.41 -44.40
C ASN A 92 -3.48 5.25 -44.56
N PRO A 93 -4.29 6.31 -44.46
CA PRO A 93 -5.74 6.20 -44.60
C PRO A 93 -6.18 5.90 -46.05
N TRP A 94 -5.30 6.03 -47.04
CA TRP A 94 -5.57 5.64 -48.44
C TRP A 94 -5.45 4.13 -48.68
N GLN A 95 -4.91 3.38 -47.71
CA GLN A 95 -4.74 1.94 -47.80
C GLN A 95 -5.75 1.24 -46.89
N THR A 96 -6.88 0.81 -47.46
CA THR A 96 -7.90 0.05 -46.73
C THR A 96 -7.39 -1.33 -46.33
N THR A 97 -8.05 -1.92 -45.34
CA THR A 97 -7.73 -3.26 -44.83
C THR A 97 -8.96 -4.16 -44.81
N ASP A 98 -8.73 -5.48 -44.83
CA ASP A 98 -9.75 -6.46 -44.48
C ASP A 98 -10.02 -6.51 -42.97
N ASP A 99 -10.88 -7.43 -42.53
CA ASP A 99 -11.23 -7.62 -41.11
C ASP A 99 -10.08 -8.18 -40.26
N ARG A 100 -8.99 -8.65 -40.89
CA ARG A 100 -7.77 -9.14 -40.24
C ARG A 100 -6.70 -8.05 -40.15
N GLY A 101 -6.96 -6.86 -40.69
CA GLY A 101 -6.00 -5.75 -40.76
C GLY A 101 -4.94 -5.94 -41.85
N LEU A 102 -5.16 -6.85 -42.80
CA LEU A 102 -4.30 -7.02 -43.96
C LEU A 102 -4.69 -6.03 -45.03
N TRP A 103 -3.70 -5.50 -45.75
CA TRP A 103 -3.94 -4.52 -46.81
C TRP A 103 -4.75 -5.12 -47.96
N VAL A 104 -5.81 -4.41 -48.36
CA VAL A 104 -6.53 -4.73 -49.59
C VAL A 104 -5.65 -4.33 -50.78
N PRO A 105 -5.45 -5.19 -51.80
CA PRO A 105 -4.47 -4.96 -52.86
C PRO A 105 -4.62 -3.65 -53.67
N SER A 106 -5.80 -3.03 -53.65
CA SER A 106 -6.09 -1.79 -54.36
C SER A 106 -6.33 -0.65 -53.37
N PRO A 107 -5.38 0.30 -53.24
CA PRO A 107 -5.58 1.53 -52.47
C PRO A 107 -6.73 2.36 -53.03
N LEU A 108 -7.26 3.26 -52.20
CA LEU A 108 -8.27 4.23 -52.65
C LEU A 108 -7.69 5.11 -53.76
N PRO A 109 -8.45 5.39 -54.84
CA PRO A 109 -8.02 6.28 -55.91
C PRO A 109 -7.67 7.66 -55.35
N SER A 110 -6.56 8.24 -55.80
CA SER A 110 -6.10 9.55 -55.32
C SER A 110 -7.01 10.72 -55.71
N GLY A 111 -7.91 10.54 -56.69
CA GLY A 111 -8.89 11.55 -57.09
C GLY A 111 -10.26 11.35 -56.43
N GLY A 112 -10.94 12.46 -56.13
CA GLY A 112 -12.28 12.47 -55.55
C GLY A 112 -12.28 12.55 -54.03
N ILE A 113 -13.48 12.43 -53.44
CA ILE A 113 -13.70 12.51 -51.99
C ILE A 113 -13.99 11.10 -51.47
N HIS A 114 -13.19 10.64 -50.51
CA HIS A 114 -13.38 9.38 -49.81
C HIS A 114 -13.52 9.62 -48.32
N GLU A 115 -14.35 8.82 -47.65
CA GLU A 115 -14.49 8.86 -46.20
C GLU A 115 -14.15 7.49 -45.63
N VAL A 116 -13.16 7.45 -44.74
CA VAL A 116 -12.74 6.23 -44.04
C VAL A 116 -12.84 6.42 -42.53
N TYR A 117 -12.90 5.32 -41.79
CA TYR A 117 -12.77 5.31 -40.33
C TYR A 117 -11.69 4.32 -39.90
N LEU A 118 -11.15 4.54 -38.70
CA LEU A 118 -10.10 3.70 -38.12
C LEU A 118 -10.63 3.00 -36.88
N CYS A 119 -10.46 1.68 -36.83
CA CYS A 119 -10.73 0.91 -35.62
C CYS A 119 -9.55 0.00 -35.24
N LEU A 120 -9.47 -0.27 -33.95
CA LEU A 120 -8.44 -1.08 -33.33
C LEU A 120 -9.04 -2.44 -32.97
N ALA A 121 -8.47 -3.51 -33.53
CA ALA A 121 -8.93 -4.89 -33.33
C ALA A 121 -7.89 -5.71 -32.57
N TYR A 122 -8.38 -6.62 -31.73
CA TYR A 122 -7.56 -7.62 -31.04
C TYR A 122 -7.17 -8.76 -31.97
N VAL A 123 -5.91 -9.18 -31.96
CA VAL A 123 -5.41 -10.28 -32.80
C VAL A 123 -4.46 -11.15 -32.00
N GLU A 124 -4.66 -12.47 -32.02
CA GLU A 124 -3.68 -13.43 -31.50
C GLU A 124 -2.79 -13.92 -32.63
N CYS A 125 -1.48 -13.79 -32.46
CA CYS A 125 -0.50 -14.25 -33.44
C CYS A 125 0.33 -15.39 -32.84
N PRO A 126 0.26 -16.60 -33.39
CA PRO A 126 1.12 -17.70 -32.98
C PRO A 126 2.57 -17.41 -33.38
N THR A 127 3.50 -17.57 -32.44
CA THR A 127 4.94 -17.38 -32.65
C THR A 127 5.73 -18.53 -32.07
N ASP A 128 7.04 -18.50 -32.30
CA ASP A 128 7.98 -19.46 -31.71
C ASP A 128 7.61 -20.90 -32.05
N PHE A 129 7.47 -21.20 -33.34
CA PHE A 129 7.11 -22.54 -33.80
C PHE A 129 8.22 -23.53 -33.44
N THR A 130 7.86 -24.58 -32.69
CA THR A 130 8.76 -25.65 -32.27
C THR A 130 8.29 -27.01 -32.79
N PRO A 131 9.19 -28.00 -32.97
CA PRO A 131 8.79 -29.34 -33.38
C PRO A 131 7.89 -30.02 -32.34
N VAL A 132 6.79 -30.62 -32.79
CA VAL A 132 5.92 -31.45 -31.95
C VAL A 132 6.59 -32.79 -31.72
N LEU A 133 6.83 -33.13 -30.46
CA LEU A 133 7.38 -34.43 -30.08
C LEU A 133 6.24 -35.46 -30.02
N VAL A 134 5.93 -36.08 -31.16
CA VAL A 134 4.97 -37.20 -31.23
C VAL A 134 5.73 -38.51 -31.05
N THR A 135 5.37 -39.31 -30.05
CA THR A 135 5.85 -40.68 -29.91
C THR A 135 4.94 -41.60 -30.71
N ASP A 136 5.23 -41.78 -31.99
CA ASP A 136 4.92 -42.96 -32.81
C ASP A 136 5.47 -42.72 -34.23
N CYS A 137 5.68 -43.78 -35.02
CA CYS A 137 6.36 -43.81 -36.32
C CYS A 137 5.74 -42.94 -37.46
N ASP A 138 4.88 -41.97 -37.14
CA ASP A 138 4.34 -41.00 -38.07
C ASP A 138 5.41 -39.96 -38.44
N THR A 139 5.80 -39.97 -39.71
CA THR A 139 6.85 -39.13 -40.31
C THR A 139 6.45 -37.66 -40.48
N VAL A 140 5.41 -37.21 -39.80
CA VAL A 140 4.95 -35.82 -39.89
C VAL A 140 5.76 -34.98 -38.88
N ASN A 141 6.82 -34.34 -39.37
CA ASN A 141 7.53 -33.27 -38.66
C ASN A 141 6.58 -32.05 -38.49
N GLY A 142 5.58 -32.18 -37.62
CA GLY A 142 4.66 -31.11 -37.29
C GLY A 142 5.38 -30.03 -36.48
N MET A 143 5.22 -28.77 -36.88
CA MET A 143 5.63 -27.62 -36.09
C MET A 143 4.39 -27.04 -35.43
N ALA A 144 4.44 -26.74 -34.13
CA ALA A 144 3.37 -26.07 -33.40
C ALA A 144 3.91 -24.79 -32.73
N PRO A 145 3.08 -23.74 -32.60
CA PRO A 145 3.50 -22.52 -31.91
C PRO A 145 3.73 -22.81 -30.42
N SER A 146 4.88 -22.40 -29.85
CA SER A 146 5.07 -22.49 -28.38
C SER A 146 4.55 -21.25 -27.65
N THR A 147 4.24 -20.18 -28.37
CA THR A 147 3.82 -18.90 -27.81
C THR A 147 2.66 -18.30 -28.61
N ILE A 148 1.68 -17.72 -27.92
CA ILE A 148 0.67 -16.84 -28.51
C ILE A 148 0.99 -15.41 -28.08
N VAL A 149 1.21 -14.52 -29.04
CA VAL A 149 1.39 -13.09 -28.78
C VAL A 149 0.06 -12.39 -29.02
N GLU A 150 -0.50 -11.84 -27.96
CA GLU A 150 -1.63 -10.91 -28.04
C GLU A 150 -1.16 -9.61 -28.69
N LYS A 151 -1.67 -9.33 -29.89
CA LYS A 151 -1.36 -8.17 -30.72
C LYS A 151 -2.62 -7.37 -31.04
N TYR A 152 -2.42 -6.35 -31.85
CA TYR A 152 -3.47 -5.49 -32.36
C TYR A 152 -3.34 -5.33 -33.88
N ALA A 153 -4.45 -4.99 -34.51
CA ALA A 153 -4.51 -4.56 -35.90
C ALA A 153 -5.32 -3.26 -36.01
N PHE A 154 -4.83 -2.32 -36.82
CA PHE A 154 -5.64 -1.18 -37.23
C PHE A 154 -6.39 -1.54 -38.50
N LEU A 155 -7.72 -1.42 -38.45
CA LEU A 155 -8.55 -1.60 -39.62
C LEU A 155 -8.90 -0.23 -40.21
N VAL A 156 -8.66 -0.08 -41.50
CA VAL A 156 -9.00 1.11 -42.29
C VAL A 156 -10.16 0.73 -43.19
N LYS A 157 -11.35 1.25 -42.89
CA LYS A 157 -12.60 0.87 -43.57
C LYS A 157 -13.28 2.09 -44.16
N GLU A 158 -13.87 1.93 -45.34
CA GLU A 158 -14.67 2.98 -45.96
C GLU A 158 -15.98 3.16 -45.20
N VAL A 159 -16.39 4.40 -44.97
CA VAL A 159 -17.71 4.71 -44.37
C VAL A 159 -18.83 4.18 -45.27
N ALA A 160 -18.62 4.16 -46.58
CA ALA A 160 -19.57 3.63 -47.56
C ALA A 160 -19.83 2.12 -47.42
N SER A 161 -18.87 1.33 -46.91
CA SER A 161 -19.04 -0.11 -46.69
C SER A 161 -19.71 -0.44 -45.35
N GLY A 162 -19.83 0.56 -44.47
CA GLY A 162 -20.52 0.47 -43.19
C GLY A 162 -20.00 1.53 -42.23
N ALA A 163 -20.78 2.57 -41.97
CA ALA A 163 -20.40 3.61 -41.03
C ALA A 163 -20.18 3.04 -39.62
N PRO A 164 -19.21 3.57 -38.83
CA PRO A 164 -19.05 3.15 -37.44
C PRO A 164 -20.35 3.43 -36.67
N GLN A 165 -20.74 2.51 -35.80
CA GLN A 165 -21.91 2.69 -34.96
C GLN A 165 -21.72 3.97 -34.13
N SER A 166 -22.65 4.91 -34.27
CA SER A 166 -22.64 6.14 -33.49
C SER A 166 -22.72 5.81 -32.00
N LEU A 167 -22.05 6.61 -31.16
CA LEU A 167 -22.28 6.57 -29.72
C LEU A 167 -23.79 6.77 -29.46
N PRO A 168 -24.37 6.12 -28.44
CA PRO A 168 -25.79 6.28 -28.13
C PRO A 168 -26.12 7.77 -28.02
N PRO A 169 -27.02 8.31 -28.88
CA PRO A 169 -27.25 9.75 -28.96
C PRO A 169 -27.96 10.29 -27.71
N ALA A 170 -28.60 9.42 -26.93
CA ALA A 170 -29.29 9.75 -25.70
C ALA A 170 -28.87 8.79 -24.58
N LEU A 171 -28.86 9.33 -23.35
CA LEU A 171 -28.79 8.52 -22.14
C LEU A 171 -30.02 7.60 -22.08
N ASP A 172 -29.92 6.50 -21.35
CA ASP A 172 -31.07 5.62 -21.10
C ASP A 172 -32.15 6.41 -20.35
N GLU A 173 -33.21 6.79 -21.07
CA GLU A 173 -34.30 7.61 -20.54
C GLU A 173 -34.94 6.99 -19.30
N LYS A 174 -35.00 5.65 -19.22
CA LYS A 174 -35.57 4.94 -18.07
C LYS A 174 -34.65 5.08 -16.86
N LEU A 175 -33.34 4.98 -17.06
CA LEU A 175 -32.35 5.19 -15.99
C LEU A 175 -32.33 6.65 -15.54
N CYS A 176 -32.41 7.60 -16.47
CA CYS A 176 -32.51 9.04 -16.16
C CYS A 176 -33.78 9.36 -15.37
N ALA A 177 -34.92 8.77 -15.74
CA ALA A 177 -36.17 8.90 -14.98
C ALA A 177 -36.03 8.33 -13.57
N ALA A 178 -35.47 7.12 -13.42
CA ALA A 178 -35.24 6.49 -12.12
C ALA A 178 -34.31 7.31 -11.20
N LEU A 179 -33.33 8.02 -11.76
CA LEU A 179 -32.44 8.90 -11.00
C LEU A 179 -33.13 10.19 -10.52
N SER A 180 -34.31 10.50 -11.05
CA SER A 180 -35.10 11.70 -10.74
C SER A 180 -36.15 11.46 -9.64
N GLY A 181 -36.16 10.28 -9.00
CA GLY A 181 -37.07 9.97 -7.89
C GLY A 181 -36.99 10.97 -6.72
N PRO A 182 -38.06 11.08 -5.90
CA PRO A 182 -38.18 12.13 -4.87
C PRO A 182 -37.21 11.96 -3.69
N ASP A 183 -36.84 10.72 -3.35
CA ASP A 183 -35.98 10.38 -2.21
C ASP A 183 -34.97 9.28 -2.56
N ALA A 184 -34.02 9.03 -1.65
CA ALA A 184 -32.93 8.09 -1.87
C ALA A 184 -33.38 6.61 -1.91
N GLU A 185 -34.47 6.26 -1.24
CA GLU A 185 -34.99 4.90 -1.21
C GLU A 185 -35.66 4.57 -2.54
N THR A 186 -36.58 5.42 -2.98
CA THR A 186 -37.25 5.33 -4.28
C THR A 186 -36.25 5.28 -5.44
N LYS A 187 -35.23 6.15 -5.43
CA LYS A 187 -34.17 6.13 -6.45
C LYS A 187 -33.44 4.79 -6.50
N ARG A 188 -33.09 4.20 -5.35
CA ARG A 188 -32.38 2.92 -5.31
C ARG A 188 -33.24 1.79 -5.89
N GLU A 189 -34.52 1.74 -5.53
CA GLU A 189 -35.45 0.73 -6.01
C GLU A 189 -35.67 0.85 -7.53
N GLU A 190 -35.96 2.06 -8.02
CA GLU A 190 -36.20 2.30 -9.45
C GLU A 190 -34.96 2.06 -10.30
N VAL A 191 -33.78 2.52 -9.85
CA VAL A 191 -32.51 2.26 -10.54
C VAL A 191 -32.24 0.75 -10.57
N SER A 192 -32.44 0.04 -9.46
CA SER A 192 -32.30 -1.41 -9.41
C SER A 192 -33.24 -2.11 -10.40
N ALA A 193 -34.51 -1.70 -10.46
CA ALA A 193 -35.51 -2.27 -11.36
C ALA A 193 -35.18 -2.04 -12.85
N VAL A 194 -34.59 -0.88 -13.19
CA VAL A 194 -34.13 -0.59 -14.56
C VAL A 194 -32.92 -1.45 -14.90
N LEU A 195 -31.90 -1.48 -14.03
CA LEU A 195 -30.65 -2.21 -14.29
C LEU A 195 -30.84 -3.72 -14.31
N ALA A 196 -31.71 -4.28 -13.47
CA ALA A 196 -32.01 -5.72 -13.42
C ALA A 196 -32.64 -6.26 -14.71
N LYS A 197 -33.29 -5.40 -15.51
CA LYS A 197 -33.90 -5.76 -16.80
C LYS A 197 -32.94 -5.61 -17.98
N ARG A 198 -31.74 -5.09 -17.76
CA ARG A 198 -30.75 -4.91 -18.82
C ARG A 198 -30.13 -6.26 -19.18
N ALA A 199 -30.31 -6.68 -20.44
CA ALA A 199 -29.62 -7.85 -20.94
C ALA A 199 -28.10 -7.62 -20.88
N CYS A 200 -27.36 -8.66 -20.52
CA CYS A 200 -25.92 -8.67 -20.73
C CYS A 200 -25.71 -8.73 -22.24
N ALA A 201 -25.30 -7.63 -22.86
CA ALA A 201 -25.20 -7.53 -24.31
C ALA A 201 -24.42 -8.71 -24.89
N ASP A 202 -25.05 -9.42 -25.82
CA ASP A 202 -24.40 -10.50 -26.57
C ASP A 202 -23.29 -9.91 -27.45
N GLY A 203 -22.21 -10.66 -27.62
CA GLY A 203 -20.97 -10.18 -28.20
C GLY A 203 -21.11 -9.68 -29.64
N GLU A 204 -20.34 -8.65 -29.97
CA GLU A 204 -20.21 -8.12 -31.33
C GLU A 204 -19.52 -9.16 -32.24
N SER A 205 -20.05 -9.40 -33.45
CA SER A 205 -19.48 -10.40 -34.37
C SER A 205 -18.09 -10.04 -34.89
N THR A 206 -17.78 -8.74 -34.96
CA THR A 206 -16.48 -8.19 -35.35
C THR A 206 -16.05 -7.10 -34.36
N PRO A 207 -15.48 -7.49 -33.21
CA PRO A 207 -15.22 -6.56 -32.12
C PRO A 207 -14.00 -5.70 -32.46
N CYS A 208 -14.23 -4.41 -32.69
CA CYS A 208 -13.18 -3.42 -32.87
C CYS A 208 -13.55 -2.11 -32.17
N VAL A 209 -12.55 -1.37 -31.69
CA VAL A 209 -12.73 -0.10 -31.00
C VAL A 209 -12.45 1.03 -31.98
N VAL A 210 -13.45 1.86 -32.27
CA VAL A 210 -13.29 3.03 -33.15
C VAL A 210 -12.32 4.02 -32.50
N ILE A 211 -11.22 4.33 -33.20
CA ILE A 211 -10.21 5.30 -32.75
C ILE A 211 -10.38 6.64 -33.48
N VAL A 212 -10.75 6.58 -34.75
CA VAL A 212 -11.11 7.76 -35.56
C VAL A 212 -12.43 7.47 -36.24
N SER A 213 -13.39 8.35 -36.00
CA SER A 213 -14.78 8.20 -36.41
C SER A 213 -14.95 8.47 -37.89
N LYS A 214 -14.21 9.45 -38.42
CA LYS A 214 -14.19 9.76 -39.84
C LYS A 214 -12.92 10.50 -40.25
N VAL A 215 -12.38 10.14 -41.40
CA VAL A 215 -11.29 10.82 -42.08
C VAL A 215 -11.78 11.15 -43.48
N THR A 216 -11.85 12.43 -43.80
CA THR A 216 -12.20 12.89 -45.15
C THR A 216 -10.92 13.06 -45.95
N LEU A 217 -10.85 12.32 -47.04
CA LEU A 217 -9.73 12.26 -47.97
C LEU A 217 -10.14 12.93 -49.28
N THR A 218 -9.41 13.96 -49.70
CA THR A 218 -9.69 14.69 -50.95
C THR A 218 -8.40 14.86 -51.73
N ASP A 219 -8.40 14.42 -53.00
CA ASP A 219 -7.30 14.65 -53.95
C ASP A 219 -5.90 14.32 -53.40
N GLY A 220 -5.76 13.14 -52.76
CA GLY A 220 -4.50 12.66 -52.20
C GLY A 220 -4.13 13.24 -50.83
N LYS A 221 -4.98 14.08 -50.22
CA LYS A 221 -4.76 14.68 -48.91
C LYS A 221 -5.85 14.38 -47.88
N ILE A 222 -5.50 14.42 -46.61
CA ILE A 222 -6.42 14.45 -45.47
C ILE A 222 -6.94 15.89 -45.32
N THR A 223 -8.24 16.10 -45.50
CA THR A 223 -8.86 17.43 -45.39
C THR A 223 -9.62 17.64 -44.09
N ALA A 224 -10.10 16.56 -43.45
CA ALA A 224 -10.76 16.63 -42.15
C ALA A 224 -10.60 15.30 -41.39
N VAL A 225 -10.52 15.39 -40.06
CA VAL A 225 -10.47 14.23 -39.16
C VAL A 225 -11.44 14.48 -38.01
N ASP A 226 -12.48 13.65 -37.93
CA ASP A 226 -13.36 13.54 -36.76
C ASP A 226 -12.91 12.35 -35.91
N VAL A 227 -12.28 12.68 -34.78
CA VAL A 227 -11.84 11.67 -33.82
C VAL A 227 -13.00 11.21 -32.96
N CYS A 228 -13.90 12.10 -32.54
CA CYS A 228 -14.76 11.90 -31.38
C CYS A 228 -16.17 11.39 -31.69
N GLY A 229 -16.71 11.60 -32.90
CA GLY A 229 -18.14 11.36 -33.20
C GLY A 229 -18.68 9.97 -32.86
N ALA A 230 -17.84 8.94 -32.95
CA ALA A 230 -18.15 7.53 -32.70
C ALA A 230 -17.09 6.82 -31.83
N ARG A 231 -16.15 7.55 -31.20
CA ARG A 231 -15.05 6.96 -30.41
C ARG A 231 -15.50 6.68 -28.97
N PRO A 232 -15.65 5.40 -28.57
CA PRO A 232 -16.04 5.06 -27.20
C PRO A 232 -14.86 5.25 -26.23
N MET A 233 -15.17 5.78 -25.04
CA MET A 233 -14.23 5.90 -23.91
C MET A 233 -14.71 5.00 -22.77
N ALA A 234 -13.79 4.23 -22.19
CA ALA A 234 -14.04 3.44 -20.99
C ALA A 234 -13.45 4.18 -19.78
N TYR A 235 -14.33 4.66 -18.89
CA TYR A 235 -13.93 5.48 -17.75
C TYR A 235 -13.71 4.62 -16.50
N SER A 236 -12.62 4.88 -15.78
CA SER A 236 -12.38 4.24 -14.47
C SER A 236 -13.26 4.86 -13.38
N ASN A 237 -13.53 4.12 -12.31
CA ASN A 237 -14.28 4.65 -11.16
C ASN A 237 -13.66 5.95 -10.58
N PRO A 238 -12.32 6.08 -10.45
CA PRO A 238 -11.70 7.35 -10.09
C PRO A 238 -12.01 8.49 -11.07
N ALA A 239 -11.92 8.26 -12.39
CA ALA A 239 -12.21 9.29 -13.39
C ALA A 239 -13.69 9.73 -13.35
N LEU A 240 -14.62 8.78 -13.19
CA LEU A 240 -16.04 9.07 -13.00
C LEU A 240 -16.28 9.87 -11.71
N PHE A 241 -15.59 9.51 -10.62
CA PHE A 241 -15.68 10.23 -9.36
C PHE A 241 -15.16 11.67 -9.48
N GLU A 242 -14.01 11.88 -10.12
CA GLU A 242 -13.49 13.21 -10.43
C GLU A 242 -14.47 14.03 -11.26
N MET A 243 -15.06 13.44 -12.32
CA MET A 243 -16.08 14.13 -13.13
C MET A 243 -17.31 14.54 -12.31
N MET A 244 -17.77 13.68 -11.40
CA MET A 244 -18.85 14.01 -10.48
C MET A 244 -18.48 15.19 -9.57
N LEU A 245 -17.26 15.19 -9.01
CA LEU A 245 -16.76 16.29 -8.17
C LEU A 245 -16.65 17.60 -8.96
N CYS A 246 -16.04 17.57 -10.15
CA CYS A 246 -15.91 18.74 -11.02
C CYS A 246 -17.25 19.35 -11.41
N ARG A 247 -18.30 18.52 -11.56
CA ARG A 247 -19.66 18.99 -11.87
C ARG A 247 -20.40 19.50 -10.63
N SER A 248 -20.09 18.99 -9.44
CA SER A 248 -20.73 19.40 -8.19
C SER A 248 -20.23 20.73 -7.60
N GLY A 249 -19.09 21.25 -8.09
CA GLY A 249 -18.44 22.46 -7.56
C GLY A 249 -18.72 23.78 -8.29
N GLY A 250 -19.56 23.79 -9.34
CA GLY A 250 -19.82 24.99 -10.14
C GLY A 250 -21.12 25.70 -9.76
N GLY A 251 -21.09 26.61 -8.78
CA GLY A 251 -22.12 27.64 -8.68
C GLY A 251 -22.13 28.48 -9.97
N ALA A 252 -23.31 28.78 -10.51
CA ALA A 252 -23.42 29.61 -11.71
C ALA A 252 -22.71 30.96 -11.49
N ALA A 253 -21.97 31.43 -12.50
CA ALA A 253 -21.42 32.78 -12.48
C ALA A 253 -22.57 33.79 -12.40
N GLY A 254 -22.57 34.64 -11.36
CA GLY A 254 -23.49 35.78 -11.28
C GLY A 254 -23.27 36.76 -12.45
N PRO A 255 -24.28 37.56 -12.82
CA PRO A 255 -24.17 38.51 -13.92
C PRO A 255 -23.08 39.55 -13.61
N LYS A 256 -22.27 39.84 -14.62
CA LYS A 256 -21.11 40.73 -14.54
C LYS A 256 -21.55 42.17 -14.79
N GLU A 257 -21.96 42.90 -13.75
CA GLU A 257 -22.05 44.37 -13.79
C GLU A 257 -21.52 45.00 -12.50
N ASP A 258 -20.65 45.99 -12.69
CA ASP A 258 -19.97 46.94 -11.79
C ASP A 258 -19.27 46.43 -10.53
N THR A 259 -17.99 46.81 -10.39
CA THR A 259 -17.21 46.65 -9.15
C THR A 259 -17.93 47.35 -8.01
N GLY A 260 -18.59 46.56 -7.15
CA GLY A 260 -19.22 47.04 -5.94
C GLY A 260 -18.21 47.72 -4.98
N PRO A 261 -18.68 48.52 -4.02
CA PRO A 261 -17.88 49.49 -3.26
C PRO A 261 -16.82 48.93 -2.30
N GLY A 262 -16.48 47.63 -2.37
CA GLY A 262 -15.50 47.00 -1.48
C GLY A 262 -16.00 46.86 -0.04
N ILE A 263 -15.18 46.27 0.82
CA ILE A 263 -15.36 46.18 2.27
C ILE A 263 -14.06 46.66 2.90
N ASP A 264 -14.13 47.69 3.75
CA ASP A 264 -12.94 48.29 4.35
C ASP A 264 -12.47 47.55 5.60
N ARG A 265 -13.41 46.93 6.32
CA ARG A 265 -13.12 46.19 7.56
C ARG A 265 -14.09 45.04 7.79
N VAL A 266 -13.62 43.97 8.42
CA VAL A 266 -14.47 42.84 8.85
C VAL A 266 -14.48 42.78 10.37
N THR A 267 -15.66 42.69 10.96
CA THR A 267 -15.84 42.43 12.40
C THR A 267 -16.48 41.06 12.57
N VAL A 268 -15.90 40.24 13.45
CA VAL A 268 -16.40 38.89 13.73
C VAL A 268 -16.92 38.85 15.16
N THR A 269 -18.20 38.55 15.31
CA THR A 269 -18.83 38.33 16.62
C THR A 269 -19.13 36.84 16.78
N PRO A 270 -18.58 36.19 17.81
CA PRO A 270 -18.92 34.81 18.10
C PRO A 270 -20.38 34.70 18.57
N LEU A 271 -21.21 33.93 17.87
CA LEU A 271 -22.61 33.68 18.24
C LEU A 271 -22.76 32.40 19.05
N ASP A 272 -23.94 32.25 19.68
CA ASP A 272 -24.38 30.98 20.24
C ASP A 272 -24.39 29.90 19.15
N CYS A 273 -24.09 28.66 19.53
CA CYS A 273 -23.81 27.59 18.61
C CYS A 273 -25.02 27.15 17.76
N LYS A 274 -26.25 27.43 18.22
CA LYS A 274 -27.50 27.15 17.50
C LYS A 274 -28.10 28.37 16.80
N ALA A 275 -27.48 29.54 16.94
CA ALA A 275 -27.92 30.72 16.23
C ALA A 275 -27.55 30.57 14.74
N ASP A 276 -28.44 30.99 13.85
CA ASP A 276 -28.11 31.07 12.43
C ASP A 276 -26.94 32.05 12.24
N PRO A 277 -25.94 31.71 11.39
CA PRO A 277 -24.87 32.64 11.08
C PRO A 277 -25.46 33.90 10.45
N THR A 278 -25.00 35.05 10.89
CA THR A 278 -25.43 36.34 10.35
C THR A 278 -24.31 36.98 9.56
N ALA A 279 -24.67 37.63 8.45
CA ALA A 279 -23.79 38.50 7.71
C ALA A 279 -24.56 39.75 7.36
N ALA A 280 -24.10 40.90 7.85
CA ALA A 280 -24.69 42.18 7.57
C ALA A 280 -23.61 43.19 7.19
N ILE A 281 -23.97 44.11 6.32
CA ILE A 281 -23.13 45.26 6.00
C ILE A 281 -23.66 46.40 6.86
N ASP A 282 -22.78 46.91 7.73
CA ASP A 282 -23.07 48.08 8.53
C ASP A 282 -22.46 49.30 7.84
N ASP A 283 -23.35 50.13 7.29
CA ASP A 283 -23.04 51.39 6.62
C ASP A 283 -23.28 52.60 7.56
N THR A 284 -23.40 52.40 8.88
CA THR A 284 -23.74 53.47 9.83
C THR A 284 -22.50 54.22 10.38
N SER A 285 -22.21 55.39 9.78
CA SER A 285 -21.53 56.64 10.26
C SER A 285 -20.34 56.55 11.25
N GLU A 286 -19.19 57.22 11.12
CA GLU A 286 -18.91 58.64 10.77
C GLU A 286 -17.63 58.82 9.91
N GLN A 287 -17.01 57.73 9.45
CA GLN A 287 -15.64 57.73 8.85
C GLN A 287 -15.55 57.04 7.48
N ASP A 288 -16.66 56.93 6.74
CA ASP A 288 -16.71 56.34 5.39
C ASP A 288 -16.14 54.91 5.31
N THR A 289 -16.27 54.15 6.41
CA THR A 289 -15.70 52.80 6.55
C THR A 289 -16.82 51.77 6.46
N ARG A 290 -16.81 50.95 5.40
CA ARG A 290 -17.81 49.90 5.18
C ARG A 290 -17.43 48.62 5.91
N ILE A 291 -18.23 48.21 6.89
CA ILE A 291 -17.91 47.08 7.77
C ILE A 291 -18.77 45.87 7.43
N LEU A 292 -18.13 44.74 7.12
CA LEU A 292 -18.80 43.44 7.09
C LEU A 292 -18.83 42.84 8.49
N ALA A 293 -20.01 42.83 9.12
CA ALA A 293 -20.23 42.21 10.41
C ALA A 293 -20.66 40.74 10.21
N LEU A 294 -19.83 39.81 10.68
CA LEU A 294 -20.06 38.38 10.62
C LEU A 294 -20.35 37.85 12.02
N GLY A 295 -21.56 37.32 12.21
CA GLY A 295 -21.90 36.49 13.35
C GLY A 295 -21.55 35.04 13.06
N ILE A 296 -20.49 34.52 13.68
CA ILE A 296 -20.04 33.14 13.47
C ILE A 296 -20.44 32.31 14.70
N PRO A 297 -21.38 31.35 14.57
CA PRO A 297 -21.70 30.42 15.64
C PRO A 297 -20.43 29.69 16.09
N ARG A 298 -20.13 29.71 17.39
CA ARG A 298 -19.10 28.86 17.96
C ARG A 298 -19.63 27.44 17.81
N GLY A 299 -19.21 26.72 16.77
CA GLY A 299 -19.82 25.44 16.39
C GLY A 299 -20.17 24.60 17.62
N CYS A 300 -21.41 24.09 17.67
CA CYS A 300 -21.79 23.25 18.81
C CYS A 300 -20.86 22.04 18.78
N ASP A 301 -20.45 21.57 19.95
CA ASP A 301 -20.04 20.18 20.04
C ASP A 301 -21.19 19.37 19.41
N GLY A 302 -20.85 18.55 18.41
CA GLY A 302 -21.82 17.59 17.90
C GLY A 302 -22.36 16.79 19.07
N ALA A 303 -23.61 16.32 18.98
CA ALA A 303 -24.02 15.26 19.90
C ALA A 303 -22.93 14.18 19.83
N ASP A 304 -22.49 13.69 21.00
CA ASP A 304 -21.52 12.59 21.06
C ASP A 304 -21.94 11.58 20.01
N GLY A 305 -21.00 11.25 19.10
CA GLY A 305 -21.26 10.24 18.10
C GLY A 305 -21.80 9.02 18.84
N LYS A 306 -22.88 8.40 18.32
CA LYS A 306 -23.34 7.14 18.91
C LYS A 306 -22.12 6.26 19.11
N ASP A 307 -21.92 5.80 20.34
CA ASP A 307 -20.82 4.92 20.67
C ASP A 307 -20.72 3.85 19.57
N GLY A 308 -19.52 3.67 19.01
CA GLY A 308 -19.27 2.52 18.16
C GLY A 308 -19.65 1.24 18.92
N LEU A 309 -19.77 0.11 18.21
CA LEU A 309 -20.13 -1.21 18.78
C LEU A 309 -19.27 -1.68 19.99
N GLY A 310 -18.23 -0.93 20.40
CA GLY A 310 -17.36 -1.18 21.55
C GLY A 310 -17.95 -1.00 22.97
N LEU A 311 -19.28 -1.01 23.15
CA LEU A 311 -19.94 -0.80 24.45
C LEU A 311 -20.32 -2.07 25.23
N HIS A 312 -19.85 -3.26 24.84
CA HIS A 312 -19.95 -4.43 25.74
C HIS A 312 -18.86 -4.32 26.81
N SER A 313 -19.22 -3.89 28.04
CA SER A 313 -18.31 -3.83 29.19
C SER A 313 -17.63 -5.15 29.51
N ASP A 314 -18.27 -6.25 29.10
CA ASP A 314 -17.91 -7.61 29.51
C ASP A 314 -16.85 -8.25 28.60
N LEU A 315 -16.59 -7.65 27.43
CA LEU A 315 -15.57 -8.14 26.50
C LEU A 315 -14.16 -7.70 26.93
N PRO A 316 -13.12 -8.50 26.64
CA PRO A 316 -11.74 -8.08 26.84
C PRO A 316 -11.34 -6.95 25.88
N LYS A 317 -10.62 -5.96 26.39
CA LYS A 317 -10.27 -4.69 25.73
C LYS A 317 -8.86 -4.25 26.05
N ILE A 318 -8.23 -3.58 25.08
CA ILE A 318 -7.02 -2.78 25.31
C ILE A 318 -7.45 -1.42 25.83
N LEU A 319 -6.97 -1.07 27.02
CA LEU A 319 -7.25 0.21 27.68
C LEU A 319 -6.19 1.26 27.33
N ASP A 320 -4.92 0.87 27.29
CA ASP A 320 -3.81 1.81 27.12
C ASP A 320 -2.52 1.09 26.68
N ILE A 321 -1.52 1.86 26.29
CA ILE A 321 -0.16 1.43 25.95
C ILE A 321 0.86 2.20 26.81
N GLY A 322 2.01 1.60 27.08
CA GLY A 322 2.99 2.10 28.06
C GLY A 322 3.88 3.24 27.59
N TRP A 323 3.93 3.53 26.29
CA TRP A 323 4.74 4.64 25.79
C TRP A 323 3.99 5.97 25.86
N THR A 324 4.66 6.98 26.40
CA THR A 324 4.13 8.35 26.48
C THR A 324 4.47 9.13 25.21
N HIS A 325 3.46 9.81 24.67
CA HIS A 325 3.64 10.84 23.66
C HIS A 325 3.62 12.17 24.43
N ASP A 326 4.58 13.06 24.21
CA ASP A 326 4.75 14.35 24.93
C ASP A 326 5.39 14.36 26.32
N ALA A 327 6.09 13.30 26.75
CA ALA A 327 7.14 13.51 27.74
C ALA A 327 8.39 14.09 27.05
N LEU A 328 8.34 15.37 26.66
CA LEU A 328 9.55 16.19 26.77
C LEU A 328 9.85 16.17 28.27
N TYR A 329 10.61 15.18 28.72
CA TYR A 329 11.01 15.07 30.11
C TYR A 329 11.71 16.39 30.41
N ASP A 330 11.05 17.22 31.21
CA ASP A 330 11.47 18.55 31.69
C ASP A 330 12.72 18.47 32.59
N TYR A 331 13.44 17.35 32.49
CA TYR A 331 14.71 17.06 33.15
C TYR A 331 15.91 17.72 32.46
N LEU A 332 15.71 18.29 31.26
CA LEU A 332 16.74 19.08 30.59
C LEU A 332 16.94 20.47 31.23
N ALA A 333 16.07 20.89 32.15
CA ALA A 333 16.22 22.17 32.84
C ALA A 333 17.08 22.13 34.12
N ARG A 334 17.56 20.95 34.59
CA ARG A 334 18.14 20.87 35.96
C ARG A 334 19.44 20.10 36.19
N LEU A 335 20.12 19.55 35.18
CA LEU A 335 21.44 18.93 35.40
C LEU A 335 22.56 19.58 34.56
N PRO A 336 23.57 20.19 35.20
CA PRO A 336 24.82 20.53 34.54
C PRO A 336 25.61 19.24 34.27
N GLY A 337 25.99 18.99 33.02
CA GLY A 337 27.10 18.08 32.69
C GLY A 337 26.79 16.76 31.98
N ASN A 338 25.56 16.46 31.57
CA ASN A 338 25.27 15.29 30.71
C ASN A 338 24.86 15.73 29.30
N PRO A 339 25.50 15.20 28.23
CA PRO A 339 25.09 15.52 26.86
C PRO A 339 23.66 15.00 26.59
N PRO A 340 22.78 15.79 25.96
CA PRO A 340 21.41 15.40 25.69
C PRO A 340 21.39 14.41 24.52
N SER A 341 21.29 13.11 24.77
CA SER A 341 20.84 12.18 23.72
C SER A 341 19.43 11.65 24.02
N TYR A 342 18.52 11.88 23.08
CA TYR A 342 17.11 11.53 23.20
C TYR A 342 16.86 10.01 23.26
N GLU A 343 17.88 9.20 22.94
CA GLU A 343 17.92 7.76 23.22
C GLU A 343 17.62 7.46 24.69
N TRP A 344 18.04 8.32 25.62
CA TRP A 344 17.95 8.10 27.06
C TRP A 344 16.51 7.99 27.57
N SER A 345 15.53 8.72 27.03
CA SER A 345 14.15 8.66 27.56
C SER A 345 13.45 7.35 27.20
N PHE A 346 13.72 6.81 26.00
CA PHE A 346 13.16 5.54 25.56
C PHE A 346 13.82 4.32 26.25
N VAL A 347 15.15 4.35 26.42
CA VAL A 347 15.87 3.21 27.01
C VAL A 347 15.82 3.17 28.54
N LYS A 348 15.63 4.33 29.20
CA LYS A 348 15.63 4.43 30.68
C LYS A 348 14.64 3.50 31.38
N PRO A 349 13.38 3.35 30.94
CA PRO A 349 12.45 2.37 31.51
C PRO A 349 12.96 0.92 31.52
N PHE A 350 13.89 0.57 30.62
CA PHE A 350 14.52 -0.74 30.54
C PHE A 350 15.85 -0.83 31.30
N ARG A 351 16.24 0.21 32.07
CA ARG A 351 17.47 0.21 32.88
C ARG A 351 17.17 0.26 34.35
N ASP A 352 18.14 -0.22 35.13
CA ASP A 352 18.12 -0.10 36.58
C ASP A 352 18.25 1.37 37.02
N ASP A 353 17.95 1.65 38.28
CA ASP A 353 17.91 3.04 38.78
C ASP A 353 19.28 3.72 38.75
N THR A 354 20.37 2.93 38.70
CA THR A 354 21.74 3.44 38.55
C THR A 354 22.14 3.70 37.10
N ASN A 355 21.31 3.31 36.12
CA ASN A 355 21.62 3.36 34.69
C ASN A 355 22.94 2.66 34.32
N THR A 356 23.26 1.54 34.97
CA THR A 356 24.48 0.77 34.67
C THR A 356 24.20 -0.48 33.84
N ARG A 357 23.00 -1.07 33.95
CA ARG A 357 22.63 -2.29 33.19
C ARG A 357 21.19 -2.23 32.65
N PHE A 358 20.88 -3.14 31.74
CA PHE A 358 19.51 -3.36 31.27
C PHE A 358 18.81 -4.38 32.18
N LEU A 359 17.51 -4.17 32.38
CA LEU A 359 16.66 -5.03 33.18
C LEU A 359 16.25 -6.26 32.37
N THR A 360 16.16 -7.42 33.02
CA THR A 360 15.67 -8.66 32.42
C THR A 360 14.42 -9.14 33.16
N VAL A 361 13.56 -9.91 32.50
CA VAL A 361 12.41 -10.51 33.19
C VAL A 361 12.88 -11.51 34.25
N ALA A 362 13.96 -12.25 33.99
CA ALA A 362 14.48 -13.25 34.92
C ALA A 362 14.99 -12.66 36.25
N ASP A 363 15.70 -11.53 36.20
CA ASP A 363 16.40 -11.00 37.38
C ASP A 363 15.64 -9.83 38.04
N ASP A 364 14.84 -9.09 37.27
CA ASP A 364 14.29 -7.80 37.68
C ASP A 364 12.75 -7.75 37.69
N GLN A 365 12.10 -8.91 37.64
CA GLN A 365 10.63 -9.02 37.63
C GLN A 365 9.94 -8.13 38.68
N PRO A 366 10.37 -8.10 39.97
CA PRO A 366 9.69 -7.29 40.99
C PRO A 366 9.74 -5.78 40.69
N LEU A 367 10.87 -5.29 40.18
CA LEU A 367 11.06 -3.88 39.82
C LEU A 367 10.22 -3.51 38.60
N LEU A 368 10.20 -4.37 37.58
CA LEU A 368 9.41 -4.15 36.37
C LEU A 368 7.91 -4.14 36.69
N ILE A 369 7.43 -5.05 37.55
CA ILE A 369 6.05 -5.07 38.04
C ILE A 369 5.73 -3.78 38.80
N ASP A 370 6.59 -3.34 39.71
CA ASP A 370 6.39 -2.11 40.49
C ASP A 370 6.26 -0.87 39.58
N ARG A 371 7.12 -0.75 38.56
CA ARG A 371 7.06 0.33 37.56
C ARG A 371 5.76 0.32 36.76
N ILE A 372 5.29 -0.86 36.34
CA ILE A 372 4.03 -1.00 35.61
C ILE A 372 2.85 -0.61 36.51
N ILE A 373 2.79 -1.14 37.74
CA ILE A 373 1.72 -0.87 38.72
C ILE A 373 1.61 0.62 39.05
N LYS A 374 2.73 1.29 39.28
CA LYS A 374 2.77 2.72 39.59
C LYS A 374 2.54 3.62 38.37
N GLY A 375 2.72 3.09 37.16
CA GLY A 375 2.74 3.89 35.92
C GLY A 375 3.97 4.81 35.81
N GLU A 376 4.96 4.65 36.68
CA GLU A 376 6.18 5.46 36.73
C GLU A 376 7.34 4.72 36.04
N ASN A 377 7.81 5.23 34.91
CA ASN A 377 8.81 4.56 34.06
C ASN A 377 8.39 3.14 33.64
N ALA A 378 7.10 2.91 33.41
CA ALA A 378 6.63 1.67 32.80
C ALA A 378 7.34 1.43 31.46
N PRO A 379 7.77 0.19 31.15
CA PRO A 379 8.39 -0.10 29.86
C PRO A 379 7.47 0.33 28.69
N PRO A 380 8.01 1.02 27.67
CA PRO A 380 7.24 1.53 26.53
C PRO A 380 6.36 0.47 25.85
N PHE A 381 6.83 -0.77 25.75
CA PHE A 381 6.10 -1.87 25.10
C PHE A 381 5.12 -2.60 26.05
N THR A 382 4.47 -1.86 26.94
CA THR A 382 3.42 -2.37 27.84
C THR A 382 2.04 -2.16 27.20
N ILE A 383 1.14 -3.13 27.29
CA ILE A 383 -0.27 -3.03 26.95
C ILE A 383 -1.10 -3.28 28.22
N TYR A 384 -2.06 -2.41 28.48
CA TYR A 384 -2.97 -2.49 29.62
C TYR A 384 -4.34 -2.98 29.19
N PHE A 385 -4.95 -3.87 29.96
CA PHE A 385 -6.20 -4.54 29.61
C PHE A 385 -7.26 -4.40 30.71
N ASN A 386 -8.53 -4.41 30.32
CA ASN A 386 -9.66 -4.33 31.26
C ASN A 386 -9.97 -5.65 31.98
N ARG A 387 -9.36 -6.76 31.56
CA ARG A 387 -9.51 -8.10 32.13
C ARG A 387 -8.17 -8.84 32.08
N LYS A 388 -8.01 -9.84 32.94
CA LYS A 388 -6.92 -10.80 32.83
C LYS A 388 -7.01 -11.55 31.51
N LEU A 389 -5.89 -11.69 30.82
CA LEU A 389 -5.81 -12.38 29.53
C LEU A 389 -4.87 -13.59 29.59
N ALA A 390 -5.15 -14.56 28.74
CA ALA A 390 -4.31 -15.72 28.46
C ALA A 390 -3.88 -15.68 26.98
N GLY A 391 -2.84 -16.44 26.63
CA GLY A 391 -2.32 -16.54 25.26
C GLY A 391 -1.37 -15.42 24.83
N ILE A 392 -0.89 -14.59 25.76
CA ILE A 392 0.14 -13.57 25.46
C ILE A 392 1.52 -14.18 25.64
N ASP A 393 2.22 -14.37 24.53
CA ASP A 393 3.56 -14.94 24.46
C ASP A 393 4.37 -14.29 23.32
N PRO A 394 5.67 -14.63 23.12
CA PRO A 394 6.49 -14.05 22.06
C PRO A 394 5.99 -14.29 20.62
N GLN A 395 5.02 -15.17 20.38
CA GLN A 395 4.40 -15.38 19.06
C GLN A 395 3.17 -14.50 18.84
N THR A 396 2.49 -14.11 19.91
CA THR A 396 1.26 -13.31 19.87
C THR A 396 1.51 -11.83 20.18
N LEU A 397 2.51 -11.48 20.97
CA LEU A 397 2.96 -10.09 21.22
C LEU A 397 4.38 -9.88 20.70
N THR A 398 4.51 -9.20 19.56
CA THR A 398 5.80 -8.94 18.91
C THR A 398 6.10 -7.45 18.81
N VAL A 399 7.39 -7.12 18.76
CA VAL A 399 7.85 -5.76 18.47
C VAL A 399 8.68 -5.79 17.19
N ARG A 400 8.32 -4.93 16.24
CA ARG A 400 9.03 -4.75 14.97
C ARG A 400 9.73 -3.41 14.96
N PHE A 401 10.92 -3.38 14.37
CA PHE A 401 11.63 -2.15 14.08
C PHE A 401 11.85 -2.00 12.59
N LYS A 402 11.39 -0.87 12.05
CA LYS A 402 11.42 -0.53 10.64
C LYS A 402 12.30 0.68 10.40
N LEU A 403 13.26 0.58 9.48
CA LEU A 403 14.14 1.67 9.09
C LEU A 403 14.38 1.70 7.58
N PRO A 404 14.56 2.89 6.96
CA PRO A 404 14.90 2.99 5.56
C PRO A 404 16.32 2.48 5.30
N LEU A 405 16.49 1.72 4.22
CA LEU A 405 17.79 1.19 3.80
C LEU A 405 18.55 2.27 3.02
N VAL A 406 19.78 2.49 3.43
CA VAL A 406 20.68 3.48 2.83
C VAL A 406 21.97 2.81 2.38
N LYS A 407 22.47 3.22 1.22
CA LYS A 407 23.78 2.86 0.69
C LYS A 407 24.78 3.93 1.08
N VAL A 408 25.93 3.55 1.64
CA VAL A 408 27.03 4.49 1.88
C VAL A 408 27.72 4.78 0.55
N VAL A 409 27.73 6.05 0.15
CA VAL A 409 28.37 6.57 -1.07
C VAL A 409 29.77 7.08 -0.79
N SER A 410 29.97 7.72 0.35
CA SER A 410 31.29 8.16 0.85
C SER A 410 31.33 7.99 2.35
N ALA A 411 32.49 7.60 2.89
CA ALA A 411 32.71 7.49 4.35
C ALA A 411 33.24 8.79 4.98
N SER A 412 33.80 9.69 4.16
CA SER A 412 34.38 10.96 4.61
C SER A 412 34.26 12.04 3.51
N PRO A 413 33.31 12.99 3.62
CA PRO A 413 32.23 13.02 4.60
C PRO A 413 31.26 11.84 4.40
N LEU A 414 30.57 11.42 5.47
CA LEU A 414 29.58 10.34 5.37
C LEU A 414 28.39 10.78 4.50
N VAL A 415 28.31 10.25 3.29
CA VAL A 415 27.22 10.49 2.33
C VAL A 415 26.50 9.18 2.12
N VAL A 416 25.16 9.19 2.21
CA VAL A 416 24.34 8.00 1.98
C VAL A 416 23.23 8.28 0.96
N GLU A 417 22.84 7.24 0.22
CA GLU A 417 21.75 7.28 -0.75
C GLU A 417 20.64 6.31 -0.35
N PRO A 418 19.35 6.70 -0.42
CA PRO A 418 18.25 5.78 -0.18
C PRO A 418 18.20 4.71 -1.27
N LEU A 419 17.99 3.45 -0.86
CA LEU A 419 17.81 2.33 -1.79
C LEU A 419 16.34 2.10 -2.20
N GLY A 420 15.42 2.92 -1.70
CA GLY A 420 13.99 2.78 -2.00
C GLY A 420 13.30 1.58 -1.33
N VAL A 421 13.96 0.96 -0.34
CA VAL A 421 13.46 -0.19 0.42
C VAL A 421 13.60 0.06 1.93
N TYR A 422 12.81 -0.65 2.74
CA TYR A 422 12.89 -0.63 4.21
C TYR A 422 13.42 -1.96 4.71
N PHE A 423 14.27 -1.93 5.73
CA PHE A 423 14.47 -3.09 6.59
C PHE A 423 13.41 -3.08 7.68
N GLU A 424 12.83 -4.25 7.91
CA GLU A 424 11.96 -4.52 9.03
C GLU A 424 12.46 -5.80 9.69
N PHE A 425 12.70 -5.75 11.00
CA PHE A 425 13.08 -6.92 11.78
C PHE A 425 12.29 -7.00 13.07
N GLU A 426 11.95 -8.23 13.45
CA GLU A 426 11.34 -8.54 14.73
C GLU A 426 12.41 -8.58 15.83
N ILE A 427 12.09 -7.97 16.96
CA ILE A 427 12.95 -7.89 18.13
C ILE A 427 12.69 -9.14 18.98
N TYR A 428 13.76 -9.75 19.48
CA TYR A 428 13.67 -10.81 20.48
C TYR A 428 13.60 -10.23 21.89
N GLY A 429 12.70 -10.76 22.70
CA GLY A 429 12.45 -10.32 24.07
C GLY A 429 11.54 -11.28 24.83
N ASP A 430 11.44 -11.03 26.13
CA ASP A 430 10.59 -11.77 27.05
C ASP A 430 9.26 -11.03 27.26
N ILE A 431 8.18 -11.77 27.53
CA ILE A 431 6.90 -11.19 27.94
C ILE A 431 6.77 -11.22 29.46
N LEU A 432 6.58 -10.05 30.07
CA LEU A 432 6.21 -9.92 31.47
C LEU A 432 4.70 -9.72 31.59
N SER A 433 4.01 -10.68 32.18
CA SER A 433 2.59 -10.57 32.54
C SER A 433 2.44 -10.04 33.96
N VAL A 434 1.54 -9.08 34.16
CA VAL A 434 1.31 -8.40 35.44
C VAL A 434 -0.16 -8.51 35.81
N ASP A 435 -0.45 -9.36 36.79
CA ASP A 435 -1.77 -9.42 37.45
C ASP A 435 -1.83 -8.37 38.57
N VAL A 436 -2.80 -7.46 38.51
CA VAL A 436 -3.04 -6.49 39.58
C VAL A 436 -3.99 -7.13 40.61
N PRO A 437 -3.55 -7.36 41.86
CA PRO A 437 -4.41 -7.96 42.87
C PRO A 437 -5.63 -7.09 43.17
N ALA A 438 -6.78 -7.73 43.39
CA ALA A 438 -7.97 -7.02 43.87
C ALA A 438 -7.69 -6.39 45.26
N GLY A 439 -7.91 -5.08 45.40
CA GLY A 439 -7.78 -4.37 46.68
C GLY A 439 -6.52 -3.51 46.86
N VAL A 440 -5.66 -3.38 45.85
CA VAL A 440 -4.58 -2.37 45.87
C VAL A 440 -5.21 -0.96 45.92
N ALA A 441 -4.81 -0.15 46.91
CA ALA A 441 -5.33 1.20 47.13
C ALA A 441 -4.17 2.24 47.14
N PRO A 442 -4.22 3.28 46.28
CA PRO A 442 -5.22 3.51 45.23
C PRO A 442 -5.16 2.44 44.14
N ALA A 443 -6.31 2.15 43.52
CA ALA A 443 -6.38 1.19 42.41
C ALA A 443 -5.48 1.67 41.27
N PRO A 444 -4.56 0.84 40.74
CA PRO A 444 -3.70 1.21 39.63
C PRO A 444 -4.53 1.68 38.43
N THR A 445 -4.11 2.78 37.84
CA THR A 445 -4.73 3.35 36.64
C THR A 445 -3.73 3.36 35.50
N THR A 446 -4.24 3.23 34.29
CA THR A 446 -3.45 3.34 33.07
C THR A 446 -2.77 4.72 32.99
N PRO A 447 -1.54 4.80 32.46
CA PRO A 447 -0.74 6.03 32.49
C PRO A 447 -1.34 7.19 31.68
N HIS A 448 -2.13 6.92 30.63
CA HIS A 448 -2.71 7.95 29.76
C HIS A 448 -4.22 8.10 29.91
N THR A 449 -4.97 6.99 30.01
CA THR A 449 -6.44 7.08 30.06
C THR A 449 -7.00 7.23 31.47
N GLY A 450 -6.20 6.95 32.51
CA GLY A 450 -6.63 6.98 33.90
C GLY A 450 -7.62 5.87 34.26
N GLU A 451 -7.80 4.87 33.39
CA GLU A 451 -8.73 3.76 33.58
C GLU A 451 -8.12 2.70 34.48
N ARG A 452 -8.94 2.02 35.27
CA ARG A 452 -8.45 0.89 36.09
C ARG A 452 -8.16 -0.30 35.21
N TYR A 453 -7.02 -0.94 35.42
CA TYR A 453 -6.64 -2.16 34.71
C TYR A 453 -6.34 -3.29 35.71
N PRO A 454 -6.99 -4.47 35.57
CA PRO A 454 -6.63 -5.64 36.37
C PRO A 454 -5.41 -6.39 35.81
N TYR A 455 -4.98 -6.09 34.57
CA TYR A 455 -3.94 -6.86 33.90
C TYR A 455 -3.13 -6.01 32.90
N ALA A 456 -1.83 -6.27 32.82
CA ALA A 456 -0.95 -5.70 31.81
C ALA A 456 0.05 -6.73 31.30
N ALA A 457 0.49 -6.59 30.04
CA ALA A 457 1.56 -7.38 29.47
C ALA A 457 2.62 -6.47 28.86
N SER A 458 3.89 -6.72 29.16
CA SER A 458 5.01 -5.90 28.69
C SER A 458 6.03 -6.74 27.94
N PHE A 459 6.42 -6.31 26.74
CA PHE A 459 7.53 -6.87 26.01
C PHE A 459 8.86 -6.25 26.47
N ILE A 460 9.82 -7.08 26.90
CA ILE A 460 11.14 -6.66 27.39
C ILE A 460 12.21 -7.15 26.41
N PRO A 461 12.78 -6.28 25.55
CA PRO A 461 13.84 -6.67 24.62
C PRO A 461 15.06 -7.25 25.32
N HIS A 462 15.68 -8.26 24.73
CA HIS A 462 16.95 -8.81 25.22
C HIS A 462 18.09 -7.78 25.15
N GLN A 463 19.07 -7.92 26.04
CA GLN A 463 20.19 -6.98 26.16
C GLN A 463 20.92 -6.70 24.84
N ASN A 464 21.05 -7.72 23.97
CA ASN A 464 21.71 -7.61 22.67
C ASN A 464 21.07 -6.54 21.78
N PHE A 465 19.76 -6.35 21.86
CA PHE A 465 19.05 -5.35 21.07
C PHE A 465 19.56 -3.93 21.34
N TYR A 466 19.77 -3.58 22.61
CA TYR A 466 20.20 -2.24 22.99
C TYR A 466 21.63 -1.91 22.56
N SER A 467 22.47 -2.92 22.40
CA SER A 467 23.83 -2.74 21.86
C SER A 467 23.81 -2.28 20.38
N PHE A 468 22.79 -2.66 19.61
CA PHE A 468 22.64 -2.31 18.20
C PHE A 468 21.76 -1.06 17.96
N LEU A 469 20.87 -0.74 18.90
CA LEU A 469 19.88 0.33 18.74
C LEU A 469 20.49 1.70 18.35
N PRO A 470 21.59 2.20 18.96
CA PRO A 470 22.17 3.48 18.58
C PRO A 470 22.62 3.54 17.11
N ILE A 471 23.20 2.45 16.58
CA ILE A 471 23.62 2.37 15.17
C ILE A 471 22.41 2.45 14.25
N LEU A 472 21.35 1.72 14.58
CA LEU A 472 20.12 1.66 13.80
C LEU A 472 19.41 3.02 13.74
N LEU A 473 19.34 3.72 14.88
CA LEU A 473 18.77 5.06 14.96
C LEU A 473 19.58 6.07 14.14
N TYR A 474 20.91 5.98 14.23
CA TYR A 474 21.81 6.86 13.46
C TYR A 474 21.66 6.68 11.95
N LEU A 475 21.66 5.42 11.46
CA LEU A 475 21.46 5.13 10.03
C LEU A 475 20.12 5.65 9.52
N GLY A 476 19.05 5.45 10.29
CA GLY A 476 17.73 5.98 9.97
C GLY A 476 17.69 7.50 9.93
N GLN A 477 18.44 8.17 10.80
CA GLN A 477 18.46 9.63 10.88
C GLN A 477 19.19 10.28 9.71
N ILE A 478 20.34 9.75 9.26
CA ILE A 478 21.04 10.30 8.08
C ILE A 478 20.15 10.20 6.84
N GLY A 479 19.47 9.07 6.64
CA GLY A 479 18.51 8.91 5.55
C GLY A 479 17.35 9.92 5.62
N THR A 480 16.90 10.24 6.84
CA THR A 480 15.83 11.21 7.09
C THR A 480 16.27 12.65 6.79
N PHE A 481 17.47 13.05 7.22
CA PHE A 481 17.99 14.43 7.08
C PHE A 481 18.34 14.82 5.65
N GLN A 482 18.91 13.90 4.87
CA GLN A 482 19.41 14.27 3.53
C GLN A 482 18.30 14.29 2.47
N LYS A 483 17.24 13.45 2.56
CA LYS A 483 16.28 13.26 1.45
C LYS A 483 14.80 13.03 1.82
N LYS A 484 14.32 13.47 3.00
CA LYS A 484 12.89 13.36 3.41
C LYS A 484 12.34 11.91 3.49
N LEU A 485 13.14 10.95 3.96
CA LEU A 485 12.64 9.59 4.26
C LEU A 485 11.82 9.55 5.56
N ALA A 486 11.01 8.50 5.73
CA ALA A 486 10.33 8.26 7.01
C ALA A 486 11.37 7.87 8.10
N PRO A 487 11.28 8.42 9.31
CA PRO A 487 12.20 8.07 10.40
C PRO A 487 11.98 6.62 10.88
N PRO A 488 12.94 6.04 11.63
CA PRO A 488 12.78 4.74 12.24
C PRO A 488 11.48 4.62 13.03
N THR A 489 10.77 3.52 12.83
CA THR A 489 9.45 3.26 13.40
C THR A 489 9.49 1.96 14.18
N PHE A 490 9.01 1.99 15.42
CA PHE A 490 8.67 0.78 16.17
C PHE A 490 7.19 0.49 15.98
N SER A 491 6.85 -0.78 15.76
CA SER A 491 5.49 -1.29 15.82
C SER A 491 5.40 -2.34 16.93
N LEU A 492 4.42 -2.22 17.81
CA LEU A 492 4.00 -3.22 18.77
C LEU A 492 2.76 -3.90 18.21
N CYS A 493 2.87 -5.20 17.97
CA CYS A 493 1.84 -6.00 17.34
C CYS A 493 1.31 -7.06 18.31
N LEU A 494 -0.01 -7.14 18.49
CA LEU A 494 -0.67 -8.17 19.28
C LEU A 494 -1.70 -8.91 18.41
N LYS A 495 -1.58 -10.23 18.30
CA LYS A 495 -2.49 -11.08 17.52
C LYS A 495 -3.73 -11.43 18.34
N GLY A 496 -4.84 -10.73 18.10
CA GLY A 496 -6.08 -10.85 18.87
C GLY A 496 -6.68 -12.25 18.89
N ASP A 497 -6.64 -12.96 17.76
CA ASP A 497 -7.13 -14.33 17.56
C ASP A 497 -6.70 -15.36 18.62
N PHE A 498 -5.52 -15.16 19.23
CA PHE A 498 -4.91 -16.10 20.17
C PHE A 498 -4.91 -15.58 21.61
N VAL A 499 -5.53 -14.44 21.87
CA VAL A 499 -5.54 -13.78 23.17
C VAL A 499 -6.97 -13.70 23.66
N TRP A 500 -7.24 -14.24 24.85
CA TRP A 500 -8.62 -14.32 25.38
C TRP A 500 -8.67 -14.08 26.88
N ALA A 501 -9.81 -13.63 27.41
CA ALA A 501 -10.07 -13.63 28.84
C ALA A 501 -10.52 -15.04 29.28
N PRO A 502 -9.79 -15.71 30.19
CA PRO A 502 -10.15 -17.06 30.62
C PRO A 502 -11.49 -17.09 31.37
N GLY A 503 -12.31 -18.09 31.07
CA GLY A 503 -13.55 -18.40 31.80
C GLY A 503 -13.28 -19.12 33.14
N GLU A 504 -14.33 -19.68 33.73
CA GLU A 504 -14.19 -20.52 34.93
C GLU A 504 -13.19 -21.68 34.69
N ASN A 505 -12.33 -21.95 35.67
CA ASN A 505 -11.26 -22.96 35.59
C ASN A 505 -10.24 -22.75 34.45
N ASN A 506 -10.03 -21.51 34.03
CA ASN A 506 -9.09 -21.16 32.95
C ASN A 506 -9.47 -21.73 31.57
N ALA A 507 -10.76 -22.03 31.36
CA ALA A 507 -11.27 -22.52 30.10
C ALA A 507 -11.21 -21.44 29.00
N PHE A 508 -10.96 -21.88 27.77
CA PHE A 508 -11.09 -21.03 26.58
C PHE A 508 -12.57 -20.73 26.32
N ASP A 509 -12.88 -19.45 26.04
CA ASP A 509 -14.19 -18.99 25.60
C ASP A 509 -14.01 -18.12 24.36
N GLU A 510 -14.58 -18.58 23.24
CA GLU A 510 -14.52 -17.90 21.95
C GLU A 510 -15.14 -16.49 22.01
N LYS A 511 -16.15 -16.28 22.87
CA LYS A 511 -16.77 -14.96 23.08
C LYS A 511 -15.89 -14.02 23.90
N ALA A 512 -14.83 -14.54 24.50
CA ALA A 512 -13.87 -13.81 25.31
C ALA A 512 -12.54 -13.59 24.58
N VAL A 513 -12.48 -13.82 23.26
CA VAL A 513 -11.31 -13.47 22.44
C VAL A 513 -11.19 -11.94 22.33
N LEU A 514 -9.95 -11.45 22.35
CA LEU A 514 -9.65 -10.02 22.19
C LEU A 514 -9.89 -9.62 20.73
N ASP A 515 -11.03 -9.00 20.49
CA ASP A 515 -11.47 -8.57 19.16
C ASP A 515 -10.95 -7.17 18.75
N ALA A 516 -10.81 -6.93 17.44
CA ALA A 516 -10.44 -5.66 16.84
C ALA A 516 -11.46 -4.53 17.16
N ASP A 517 -12.73 -4.86 17.35
CA ASP A 517 -13.79 -3.93 17.76
C ASP A 517 -13.68 -3.51 19.25
N ASN A 518 -12.83 -4.18 20.03
CA ASN A 518 -12.67 -3.98 21.47
C ASN A 518 -11.45 -3.12 21.85
N ILE A 519 -10.89 -2.39 20.88
CA ILE A 519 -9.87 -1.38 21.15
C ILE A 519 -10.60 -0.15 21.70
N GLY A 520 -10.34 0.21 22.96
CA GLY A 520 -11.06 1.29 23.65
C GLY A 520 -11.08 2.59 22.83
N ALA A 521 -12.26 3.21 22.72
CA ALA A 521 -12.51 4.41 21.90
C ALA A 521 -11.66 5.65 22.28
N ARG A 522 -10.85 5.57 23.35
CA ARG A 522 -9.95 6.63 23.83
C ARG A 522 -8.47 6.39 23.55
N VAL A 523 -8.11 5.22 23.02
CA VAL A 523 -6.73 4.91 22.63
C VAL A 523 -6.36 5.75 21.41
N GLY A 524 -5.64 6.86 21.61
CA GLY A 524 -5.07 7.67 20.54
C GLY A 524 -5.79 8.99 20.19
N LEU A 525 -6.61 9.57 21.07
CA LEU A 525 -7.26 10.87 20.83
C LEU A 525 -6.28 11.95 20.32
N ASN A 526 -6.75 12.74 19.35
CA ASN A 526 -6.00 13.73 18.55
C ASN A 526 -5.51 14.93 19.38
N MET A 527 -4.46 14.74 20.18
CA MET A 527 -3.66 15.85 20.69
C MET A 527 -2.50 16.14 19.72
N ALA A 528 -2.20 17.42 19.50
CA ALA A 528 -1.04 17.85 18.71
C ALA A 528 0.25 17.44 19.44
N ARG A 529 1.07 16.58 18.81
CA ARG A 529 2.19 15.87 19.45
C ARG A 529 3.54 16.53 19.11
N LEU A 530 4.32 16.88 20.14
CA LEU A 530 5.67 17.43 20.02
C LEU A 530 6.74 16.30 20.01
N PRO A 531 7.96 16.55 19.49
CA PRO A 531 9.06 15.56 19.45
C PRO A 531 9.43 15.00 20.85
N PRO A 532 10.04 13.79 20.96
CA PRO A 532 10.70 12.99 19.92
C PRO A 532 9.82 11.95 19.22
N VAL A 533 8.58 11.76 19.69
CA VAL A 533 7.62 10.81 19.11
C VAL A 533 6.64 11.55 18.20
N ARG A 534 6.61 11.20 16.90
CA ARG A 534 5.64 11.74 15.94
C ARG A 534 4.81 10.63 15.31
N GLY A 535 3.47 10.72 15.39
CA GLY A 535 2.55 9.78 14.75
C GLY A 535 1.34 9.45 15.64
N GLY A 536 0.21 9.13 15.00
CA GLY A 536 -1.07 8.77 15.64
C GLY A 536 -2.22 8.70 14.64
N LYS A 537 -2.54 7.49 14.15
CA LYS A 537 -3.90 7.10 13.76
C LYS A 537 -4.19 5.81 14.53
N ASN A 538 -5.44 5.67 15.00
CA ASN A 538 -5.95 4.52 15.75
C ASN A 538 -5.45 3.18 15.20
N PRO A 539 -5.26 2.15 16.04
CA PRO A 539 -4.83 0.84 15.60
C PRO A 539 -5.77 0.32 14.50
N SER A 540 -5.20 0.04 13.34
CA SER A 540 -5.91 -0.57 12.23
C SER A 540 -5.95 -2.08 12.47
N GLY A 541 -6.91 -2.53 13.27
CA GLY A 541 -7.46 -3.86 13.06
C GLY A 541 -8.13 -3.86 11.68
N ASN A 542 -8.01 -4.94 10.93
CA ASN A 542 -8.66 -5.14 9.62
C ASN A 542 -10.21 -5.18 9.69
N LEU A 543 -10.82 -4.65 10.76
CA LEU A 543 -12.26 -4.66 11.07
C LEU A 543 -12.88 -6.06 10.97
N THR A 544 -12.05 -7.10 11.17
CA THR A 544 -12.46 -8.51 11.13
C THR A 544 -12.32 -9.08 12.53
N GLN A 545 -13.28 -9.92 12.92
CA GLN A 545 -13.29 -10.58 14.22
C GLN A 545 -11.94 -11.28 14.48
N GLY A 546 -11.25 -10.90 15.56
CA GLY A 546 -9.95 -11.45 15.98
C GLY A 546 -8.70 -10.82 15.32
N GLY A 547 -8.86 -9.70 14.62
CA GLY A 547 -7.78 -9.02 13.91
C GLY A 547 -6.56 -8.58 14.75
N ASP A 548 -5.44 -8.33 14.06
CA ASP A 548 -4.19 -7.87 14.67
C ASP A 548 -4.32 -6.44 15.21
N PHE A 549 -3.94 -6.23 16.47
CA PHE A 549 -3.67 -4.90 17.01
C PHE A 549 -2.26 -4.48 16.62
N GLU A 550 -2.12 -3.35 15.93
CA GLU A 550 -0.84 -2.71 15.69
C GLU A 550 -0.87 -1.27 16.20
N SER A 551 0.08 -0.94 17.07
CA SER A 551 0.37 0.43 17.48
C SER A 551 1.81 0.76 17.17
N TRP A 552 2.12 1.99 16.75
CA TRP A 552 3.45 2.35 16.31
C TRP A 552 3.85 3.76 16.71
N PHE A 553 5.16 3.96 16.88
CA PHE A 553 5.75 5.27 17.14
C PHE A 553 7.07 5.43 16.40
N ARG A 554 7.38 6.67 16.01
CA ARG A 554 8.67 7.02 15.39
C ARG A 554 9.61 7.56 16.44
N LEU A 555 10.86 7.09 16.46
CA LEU A 555 11.91 7.73 17.25
C LEU A 555 12.62 8.77 16.41
N GLN A 556 12.55 10.04 16.82
CA GLN A 556 13.37 11.11 16.30
C GLN A 556 14.40 11.53 17.34
N LEU A 557 15.68 11.41 17.01
CA LEU A 557 16.73 12.16 17.70
C LEU A 557 16.46 13.66 17.49
N GLY A 558 16.32 14.42 18.58
CA GLY A 558 15.84 15.80 18.56
C GLY A 558 16.62 16.73 17.62
N ARG A 559 15.95 17.80 17.17
CA ARG A 559 16.46 18.82 16.23
C ARG A 559 17.88 19.28 16.63
N LEU A 560 18.87 19.02 15.77
CA LEU A 560 19.89 20.05 15.53
C LEU A 560 19.16 21.24 14.86
N PRO A 561 19.51 22.51 15.18
CA PRO A 561 18.79 23.69 14.71
C PRO A 561 18.55 23.64 13.19
N ILE A 562 17.30 23.80 12.79
CA ILE A 562 16.82 23.53 11.42
C ILE A 562 17.36 24.51 10.37
N ASP A 563 17.96 25.62 10.79
CA ASP A 563 18.28 26.74 9.89
C ASP A 563 19.78 27.02 9.73
N ASP A 564 20.68 26.15 10.20
CA ASP A 564 22.12 26.33 10.01
C ASP A 564 22.73 25.33 9.00
N PRO A 565 22.89 25.70 7.73
CA PRO A 565 23.60 24.88 6.74
C PRO A 565 25.10 24.70 7.04
N ALA A 566 25.67 25.41 8.02
CA ALA A 566 27.02 25.20 8.53
C ALA A 566 27.10 24.14 9.64
N ALA A 567 25.96 23.72 10.22
CA ALA A 567 25.88 22.60 11.14
C ALA A 567 25.90 21.26 10.36
N GLY A 568 27.00 21.01 9.64
CA GLY A 568 27.32 19.68 9.16
C GLY A 568 27.20 18.67 10.30
N ALA A 569 26.71 17.46 10.00
CA ALA A 569 26.51 16.37 10.96
C ALA A 569 27.58 16.41 12.06
N SER A 570 27.16 16.67 13.30
CA SER A 570 28.07 16.92 14.41
C SER A 570 29.23 15.90 14.38
N PRO A 571 30.50 16.35 14.27
CA PRO A 571 31.67 15.46 14.22
C PRO A 571 31.72 14.49 15.40
N VAL A 572 31.03 14.83 16.49
CA VAL A 572 30.89 14.03 17.72
C VAL A 572 30.07 12.77 17.48
N LEU A 573 28.93 12.84 16.75
CA LEU A 573 28.15 11.63 16.44
C LEU A 573 28.87 10.72 15.44
N GLY A 574 29.52 11.29 14.43
CA GLY A 574 30.33 10.52 13.48
C GLY A 574 31.54 9.82 14.13
N SER A 575 32.19 10.46 15.10
CA SER A 575 33.32 9.86 15.84
C SER A 575 32.87 8.83 16.88
N HIS A 576 31.73 9.01 17.55
CA HIS A 576 31.14 7.97 18.39
C HIS A 576 30.68 6.76 17.58
N MET A 577 30.10 6.97 16.39
CA MET A 577 29.77 5.88 15.46
C MET A 577 31.05 5.17 15.00
N MET A 578 32.08 5.89 14.53
CA MET A 578 33.31 5.25 14.09
C MET A 578 34.04 4.54 15.22
N ASN A 579 33.95 5.03 16.46
CA ASN A 579 34.42 4.29 17.63
C ASN A 579 33.54 3.10 17.95
N ALA A 580 32.21 3.17 17.91
CA ALA A 580 31.32 2.04 18.12
C ALA A 580 31.50 0.96 17.04
N ILE A 581 31.59 1.35 15.76
CA ILE A 581 31.89 0.48 14.62
C ILE A 581 33.28 -0.16 14.77
N LYS A 582 34.31 0.59 15.18
CA LYS A 582 35.67 0.07 15.41
C LYS A 582 35.79 -0.81 16.65
N THR A 583 35.07 -0.50 17.73
CA THR A 583 35.13 -1.23 19.01
C THR A 583 34.20 -2.45 19.03
N GLN A 584 33.08 -2.41 18.29
CA GLN A 584 32.12 -3.51 18.16
C GLN A 584 32.31 -4.33 16.88
N GLY A 585 33.32 -4.03 16.05
CA GLY A 585 33.77 -4.87 14.94
C GLY A 585 32.86 -4.92 13.71
N MET A 586 31.98 -3.93 13.51
CA MET A 586 31.09 -3.91 12.34
C MET A 586 31.81 -3.40 11.10
N ASN A 587 32.17 -4.31 10.19
CA ASN A 587 32.55 -3.94 8.83
C ASN A 587 31.26 -3.75 8.00
N LEU A 588 30.87 -2.50 7.71
CA LEU A 588 29.69 -2.17 6.89
C LEU A 588 29.78 -2.69 5.44
N SER A 589 30.95 -3.14 5.00
CA SER A 589 31.15 -3.86 3.73
C SER A 589 30.77 -5.35 3.82
N ALA A 590 30.40 -5.85 5.00
CA ALA A 590 30.11 -7.25 5.30
C ALA A 590 28.78 -7.40 6.05
N MET A 591 27.67 -6.94 5.44
CA MET A 591 26.34 -7.35 5.93
C MET A 591 26.25 -8.89 5.93
N PRO A 592 25.65 -9.50 6.97
CA PRO A 592 25.82 -10.92 7.28
C PRO A 592 25.11 -11.84 6.29
N VAL A 593 25.84 -12.81 5.72
CA VAL A 593 25.27 -14.00 5.06
C VAL A 593 25.21 -15.13 6.08
N SER A 594 24.06 -15.43 6.70
CA SER A 594 23.96 -16.50 7.70
C SER A 594 24.54 -17.84 7.20
N VAL A 595 25.30 -18.57 8.02
CA VAL A 595 25.81 -19.92 7.66
C VAL A 595 24.68 -20.91 7.36
N ASN A 596 23.50 -20.69 7.93
CA ASN A 596 22.28 -21.45 7.65
C ASN A 596 21.65 -21.07 6.30
N LEU A 597 22.09 -20.00 5.64
CA LEU A 597 21.52 -19.48 4.40
C LEU A 597 22.56 -19.31 3.28
N ALA A 598 23.86 -19.35 3.59
CA ALA A 598 24.96 -19.14 2.66
C ALA A 598 24.97 -20.18 1.53
N SER A 599 25.17 -19.68 0.32
CA SER A 599 25.41 -20.46 -0.90
C SER A 599 26.82 -21.05 -0.93
N MET A 600 27.04 -22.01 -1.83
CA MET A 600 28.36 -22.65 -2.01
C MET A 600 29.45 -21.60 -2.33
N SER A 601 29.15 -20.62 -3.19
CA SER A 601 30.07 -19.54 -3.56
C SER A 601 30.42 -18.67 -2.35
N GLU A 602 29.44 -18.28 -1.54
CA GLU A 602 29.66 -17.44 -0.36
C GLU A 602 30.51 -18.14 0.71
N LEU A 603 30.31 -19.45 0.90
CA LEU A 603 31.14 -20.25 1.80
C LEU A 603 32.59 -20.38 1.28
N THR A 604 32.77 -20.57 -0.03
CA THR A 604 34.13 -20.62 -0.62
C THR A 604 34.84 -19.27 -0.58
N ASP A 605 34.11 -18.16 -0.77
CA ASP A 605 34.64 -16.79 -0.68
C ASP A 605 35.01 -16.42 0.77
N ALA A 606 34.31 -17.01 1.76
CA ALA A 606 34.68 -16.97 3.16
C ALA A 606 35.93 -17.81 3.50
N GLY A 607 36.52 -18.50 2.52
CA GLY A 607 37.78 -19.21 2.65
C GLY A 607 37.65 -20.68 3.05
N LEU A 608 36.46 -21.28 2.89
CA LEU A 608 36.27 -22.73 3.02
C LEU A 608 36.65 -23.44 1.73
N THR A 609 37.16 -24.66 1.87
CA THR A 609 37.28 -25.58 0.73
C THR A 609 35.89 -26.03 0.26
N LYS A 610 35.77 -26.39 -1.01
CA LYS A 610 34.52 -26.95 -1.57
C LYS A 610 33.99 -28.14 -0.78
N ALA A 611 34.88 -28.97 -0.22
CA ALA A 611 34.51 -30.11 0.63
C ALA A 611 33.86 -29.67 1.96
N GLN A 612 34.41 -28.64 2.61
CA GLN A 612 33.88 -28.07 3.85
C GLN A 612 32.52 -27.37 3.61
N ALA A 613 32.42 -26.58 2.54
CA ALA A 613 31.16 -25.94 2.16
C ALA A 613 30.07 -26.96 1.83
N THR A 614 30.43 -28.06 1.14
CA THR A 614 29.51 -29.17 0.86
C THR A 614 29.05 -29.88 2.15
N ALA A 615 29.93 -30.02 3.14
CA ALA A 615 29.57 -30.61 4.44
C ALA A 615 28.55 -29.75 5.19
N ILE A 616 28.75 -28.42 5.22
CA ILE A 616 27.79 -27.47 5.83
C ILE A 616 26.43 -27.56 5.13
N ILE A 617 26.41 -27.51 3.79
CA ILE A 617 25.17 -27.55 3.00
C ILE A 617 24.41 -28.88 3.21
N ARG A 618 25.13 -30.00 3.30
CA ARG A 618 24.55 -31.32 3.55
C ARG A 618 23.93 -31.42 4.94
N GLU A 619 24.64 -30.98 5.97
CA GLU A 619 24.16 -31.05 7.35
C GLU A 619 23.01 -30.06 7.61
N ARG A 620 22.98 -28.92 6.89
CA ARG A 620 21.84 -27.98 6.87
C ARG A 620 20.54 -28.64 6.40
N GLN A 621 20.60 -29.59 5.46
CA GLN A 621 19.39 -30.29 4.98
C GLN A 621 18.72 -31.12 6.09
N GLN A 622 19.44 -31.43 7.17
CA GLN A 622 18.92 -32.16 8.32
C GLN A 622 18.40 -31.24 9.44
N GLY A 623 18.58 -29.91 9.30
CA GLY A 623 18.16 -28.91 10.28
C GLY A 623 19.18 -27.79 10.43
N TRP A 624 18.75 -26.64 10.96
CA TRP A 624 19.63 -25.49 11.15
C TRP A 624 20.71 -25.79 12.20
N PHE A 625 21.85 -25.14 12.09
CA PHE A 625 22.86 -25.14 13.14
C PHE A 625 22.43 -24.18 14.24
N SER A 626 22.36 -24.69 15.48
CA SER A 626 21.83 -23.93 16.62
C SER A 626 22.88 -23.07 17.32
N ASN A 627 24.17 -23.40 17.17
CA ASN A 627 25.28 -22.65 17.77
C ASN A 627 26.63 -23.09 17.15
N HIS A 628 27.70 -22.38 17.53
CA HIS A 628 29.07 -22.65 17.06
C HIS A 628 29.54 -24.10 17.30
N GLN A 629 29.20 -24.69 18.47
CA GLN A 629 29.59 -26.08 18.79
C GLN A 629 28.84 -27.11 17.92
N ASP A 630 27.59 -26.80 17.56
CA ASP A 630 26.79 -27.64 16.68
C ASP A 630 27.39 -27.72 15.26
N ILE A 631 27.89 -26.60 14.73
CA ILE A 631 28.58 -26.55 13.43
C ILE A 631 29.85 -27.40 13.45
N LEU A 632 30.69 -27.26 14.48
CA LEU A 632 31.93 -28.03 14.61
C LEU A 632 31.63 -29.54 14.60
N LYS A 633 30.60 -29.94 15.35
CA LYS A 633 30.24 -31.34 15.55
C LYS A 633 29.60 -31.97 14.31
N ARG A 634 28.61 -31.31 13.72
CA ARG A 634 27.83 -31.84 12.58
C ARG A 634 28.58 -31.71 11.27
N ALA A 635 29.12 -30.52 10.97
CA ALA A 635 29.89 -30.30 9.74
C ALA A 635 31.34 -30.80 9.81
N LYS A 636 31.77 -31.36 10.97
CA LYS A 636 33.12 -31.91 11.22
C LYS A 636 34.23 -30.92 10.88
N LEU A 637 34.04 -29.66 11.24
CA LEU A 637 34.99 -28.57 10.99
C LEU A 637 35.88 -28.36 12.21
N SER A 638 37.10 -27.86 11.98
CA SER A 638 37.96 -27.40 13.07
C SER A 638 37.54 -26.00 13.53
N ASP A 639 37.80 -25.72 14.81
CA ASP A 639 37.50 -24.42 15.44
C ASP A 639 38.16 -23.25 14.68
N ALA A 640 39.41 -23.43 14.23
CA ALA A 640 40.13 -22.45 13.43
C ALA A 640 39.43 -22.14 12.09
N VAL A 641 38.81 -23.13 11.44
CA VAL A 641 38.09 -22.94 10.17
C VAL A 641 36.77 -22.22 10.39
N VAL A 642 36.02 -22.59 11.43
CA VAL A 642 34.74 -21.93 11.76
C VAL A 642 34.97 -20.47 12.19
N ARG A 643 36.00 -20.18 12.99
CA ARG A 643 36.34 -18.80 13.36
C ARG A 643 36.80 -17.95 12.17
N LYS A 644 37.55 -18.54 11.23
CA LYS A 644 37.98 -17.87 10.00
C LYS A 644 36.81 -17.57 9.05
N MET A 645 35.81 -18.45 9.02
CA MET A 645 34.55 -18.22 8.31
C MET A 645 33.74 -17.09 8.97
N GLN A 646 33.58 -17.16 10.30
CA GLN A 646 32.82 -16.18 11.11
C GLN A 646 33.45 -14.77 11.14
N SER A 647 34.74 -14.63 10.83
CA SER A 647 35.37 -13.31 10.71
C SER A 647 35.13 -12.62 9.36
N LYS A 648 34.60 -13.36 8.36
CA LYS A 648 34.27 -12.86 7.02
C LYS A 648 32.76 -12.86 6.73
N ILE A 649 32.03 -13.72 7.41
CA ILE A 649 30.59 -13.77 7.47
C ILE A 649 30.24 -13.35 8.89
N ILE A 650 29.74 -12.13 9.09
CA ILE A 650 29.16 -11.80 10.40
C ILE A 650 28.00 -12.77 10.61
N ALA A 651 28.04 -13.58 11.67
CA ALA A 651 26.94 -14.46 12.04
C ALA A 651 26.03 -13.68 13.00
N LEU A 652 24.72 -13.72 12.76
CA LEU A 652 23.71 -13.53 13.79
C LEU A 652 23.83 -14.65 14.83
#